data_AF-A0A4R4HMZ6-F1
#
_entry.id   AF-A0A4R4HMZ6-F1
#
_cell.length_a   1.000
_cell.length_b   1.000
_cell.length_c   1.000
_cell.angle_alpha   90.00
_cell.angle_beta   90.00
_cell.angle_gamma   90.00
#
_symmetry.space_group_name_H-M   'P 1'
#
loop_
_entity.id
_entity.type
_entity.pdbx_description
1 polymer ?
#
loop_
_entity_poly.entity_id
_entity_poly.type
_entity_poly.pdbx_seq_one_letter_code
_entity_poly.pdbx_strand_id
1 'polypeptide(L)'
;MKNYLLLSILCLAGILMSCTQKHTRYRIGVSQCSDDEWRHKMNNEIVREALFYDGVEVEIRTAKDNNRNQIADIKYFIDKKVDLLIVAPNEAAAITPVVEKAYRQGIPVVVIDRKILSDKYTAFVGADNYEIGKDVGQYILNRLHGKGKVLEITGLEGSTPAMERHKGLTDVLKEEPGIEITASVDGAWLQSVAGEKMDSVFQTNKNIDLVFAQNDRMAIGAYLSARQQQLEKEMLFVGIDALPGKEYGVEQIINGVLDATFIYPTGGDKVVQVAMDILEKRPYERDTKLSTALVDKTNARVMQLQTDHITEQDGKIERLNNQVNEYLSRYSAQTMFLYACLIILLLFAALLAIIVRAYWTKNRMNMELSRQKKKLEEQRDQLISLSKQLEEATHAKLVFFTNVSHDFRTPLTLVADPVEQLLEDKALTPRQQSLLKVVHKNVHILLRLVNQILDFRKYENDKLELVRANMNLRVQLQEWSHSFQTLALKKHIHFVLEVNDDRADYLMAVDAEKMERVYFNLLSNAFKFTPENGTITVTLSTLTKEEGGRYARLVVADTGSGISVQHIRHIFDRFYQIDVNHAGSGIGLALAKAFVELHGGEITADSVEGKGTVFTVDIPMTVVEEPSADLVQEPRITQQTVVEELEDMETEEQIPDENKECILIIDDNADVRDYVKSLLKEEYTVIEAPDGRAGLKKAMKYVPDAIICDVMMPVMDGLECCRKLKTELQTSHIPVMLLTACSLDEQRIQGFECGADSYISKPFNSKLLLVRLRNLMDNHKRLKQFFGDKTTLSKESVSDVDKGFVDRFRELIEENLADSELSVEDLGSKMGLSRVQLYRKIKALTNYSPNELVRIARLKKAASLLASSEKTISEITYEVGFTSPSYFTKCYKEYFGESPTDFLKRRG
;
A
#
# COMPACT_ATOMS: atom_id res chain seq x y z
N MET A 1 -3.50 -7.95 -17.79
CA MET A 1 -3.99 -7.35 -19.05
C MET A 1 -3.47 -8.07 -20.30
N LYS A 2 -2.17 -8.40 -20.42
CA LYS A 2 -1.62 -9.13 -21.59
C LYS A 2 -2.30 -10.48 -21.87
N ASN A 3 -2.56 -11.29 -20.85
CA ASN A 3 -3.16 -12.62 -21.06
C ASN A 3 -4.62 -12.56 -21.53
N TYR A 4 -5.40 -11.55 -21.10
CA TYR A 4 -6.78 -11.37 -21.56
C TYR A 4 -6.86 -10.83 -23.00
N LEU A 5 -5.89 -10.01 -23.41
CA LEU A 5 -5.76 -9.55 -24.79
C LEU A 5 -5.37 -10.71 -25.73
N LEU A 6 -4.45 -11.57 -25.29
CA LEU A 6 -4.03 -12.74 -26.06
C LEU A 6 -5.19 -13.74 -26.22
N LEU A 7 -5.94 -13.98 -25.13
CA LEU A 7 -7.09 -14.89 -25.14
C LEU A 7 -8.22 -14.38 -26.04
N SER A 8 -8.48 -13.07 -26.04
CA SER A 8 -9.49 -12.46 -26.92
C SER A 8 -9.06 -12.47 -28.39
N ILE A 9 -7.78 -12.26 -28.70
CA ILE A 9 -7.25 -12.41 -30.06
C ILE A 9 -7.32 -13.87 -30.53
N LEU A 10 -7.02 -14.84 -29.66
CA LEU A 10 -7.16 -16.27 -29.95
C LEU A 10 -8.61 -16.70 -30.17
N CYS A 11 -9.55 -16.19 -29.37
CA CYS A 11 -10.97 -16.43 -29.58
C CYS A 11 -11.48 -15.78 -30.89
N LEU A 12 -11.01 -14.58 -31.22
CA LEU A 12 -11.38 -13.90 -32.47
C LEU A 12 -10.80 -14.63 -33.70
N ALA A 13 -9.57 -15.15 -33.60
CA ALA A 13 -8.96 -15.99 -34.63
C ALA A 13 -9.68 -17.34 -34.78
N GLY A 14 -10.16 -17.93 -33.68
CA GLY A 14 -10.96 -19.14 -33.70
C GLY A 14 -12.32 -18.98 -34.39
N ILE A 15 -12.94 -17.79 -34.27
CA ILE A 15 -14.21 -17.48 -34.94
C ILE A 15 -13.99 -17.21 -36.44
N LEU A 16 -12.86 -16.60 -36.83
CA LEU A 16 -12.52 -16.31 -38.23
C LEU A 16 -12.09 -17.54 -39.05
N MET A 17 -11.70 -18.65 -38.40
CA MET A 17 -11.31 -19.88 -39.10
C MET A 17 -12.46 -20.84 -39.40
N SER A 18 -13.70 -20.53 -39.01
CA SER A 18 -14.87 -21.36 -39.34
C SER A 18 -15.47 -21.00 -40.71
N CYS A 19 -14.64 -20.99 -41.75
CA CYS A 19 -15.11 -21.04 -43.13
C CYS A 19 -15.23 -22.51 -43.53
N THR A 20 -16.43 -23.06 -43.43
CA THR A 20 -16.76 -24.39 -43.95
C THR A 20 -16.68 -24.39 -45.48
N GLN A 21 -15.55 -24.83 -46.02
CA GLN A 21 -15.46 -25.26 -47.42
C GLN A 21 -16.32 -26.50 -47.62
N LYS A 22 -17.09 -26.55 -48.71
CA LYS A 22 -17.74 -27.79 -49.21
C LYS A 22 -16.66 -28.86 -49.32
N HIS A 23 -16.63 -29.83 -48.40
CA HIS A 23 -15.74 -30.97 -48.48
C HIS A 23 -16.28 -31.91 -49.55
N THR A 24 -15.59 -32.00 -50.69
CA THR A 24 -15.81 -33.11 -51.63
C THR A 24 -15.56 -34.41 -50.87
N ARG A 25 -16.60 -35.22 -50.73
CA ARG A 25 -16.61 -36.48 -49.99
C ARG A 25 -16.21 -37.65 -50.87
N TYR A 26 -16.66 -37.69 -52.12
CA TYR A 26 -16.33 -38.73 -53.09
C TYR A 26 -16.12 -38.15 -54.49
N ARG A 27 -15.14 -38.68 -55.21
CA ARG A 27 -14.84 -38.39 -56.61
C ARG A 27 -15.06 -39.62 -57.48
N ILE A 28 -15.92 -39.49 -58.47
CA ILE A 28 -16.26 -40.56 -59.41
C ILE A 28 -15.74 -40.16 -60.80
N GLY A 29 -14.85 -40.97 -61.37
CA GLY A 29 -14.39 -40.79 -62.75
C GLY A 29 -15.24 -41.62 -63.71
N VAL A 30 -15.66 -41.05 -64.84
CA VAL A 30 -16.43 -41.75 -65.88
C VAL A 30 -15.65 -41.72 -67.19
N SER A 31 -15.28 -42.89 -67.70
CA SER A 31 -14.61 -43.06 -69.00
C SER A 31 -15.57 -43.67 -70.03
N GLN A 32 -16.16 -42.82 -70.87
CA GLN A 32 -17.05 -43.21 -71.96
C GLN A 32 -16.26 -43.60 -73.22
N CYS A 33 -16.71 -44.60 -73.97
CA CYS A 33 -16.05 -44.99 -75.23
C CYS A 33 -16.31 -44.00 -76.36
N SER A 34 -17.54 -43.49 -76.48
CA SER A 34 -18.02 -42.67 -77.61
C SER A 34 -18.54 -41.31 -77.13
N ASP A 35 -18.80 -40.40 -78.06
CA ASP A 35 -19.33 -39.06 -77.81
C ASP A 35 -20.53 -38.83 -78.71
N ASP A 36 -21.70 -39.25 -78.22
CA ASP A 36 -22.87 -39.41 -79.06
C ASP A 36 -24.16 -39.25 -78.25
N GLU A 37 -25.33 -39.14 -78.89
CA GLU A 37 -26.55 -38.71 -78.21
C GLU A 37 -27.04 -39.71 -77.15
N TRP A 38 -26.76 -41.01 -77.32
CA TRP A 38 -27.00 -42.02 -76.29
C TRP A 38 -26.12 -41.76 -75.06
N ARG A 39 -24.83 -41.48 -75.28
CA ARG A 39 -23.87 -41.15 -74.22
C ARG A 39 -24.20 -39.84 -73.54
N HIS A 40 -24.63 -38.82 -74.28
CA HIS A 40 -25.02 -37.54 -73.71
C HIS A 40 -26.22 -37.70 -72.77
N LYS A 41 -27.24 -38.48 -73.18
CA LYS A 41 -28.37 -38.79 -72.30
C LYS A 41 -27.94 -39.49 -71.03
N MET A 42 -27.12 -40.55 -71.14
CA MET A 42 -26.57 -41.25 -69.98
C MET A 42 -25.75 -40.33 -69.06
N ASN A 43 -24.90 -39.48 -69.63
CA ASN A 43 -24.07 -38.54 -68.88
C ASN A 43 -24.91 -37.51 -68.11
N ASN A 44 -25.98 -37.01 -68.73
CA ASN A 44 -26.92 -36.09 -68.07
C ASN A 44 -27.63 -36.78 -66.90
N GLU A 45 -28.06 -38.03 -67.07
CA GLU A 45 -28.66 -38.83 -66.00
C GLU A 45 -27.67 -39.06 -64.84
N ILE A 46 -26.40 -39.38 -65.13
CA ILE A 46 -25.33 -39.51 -64.13
C ILE A 46 -25.15 -38.20 -63.35
N VAL A 47 -25.00 -37.07 -64.04
CA VAL A 47 -24.78 -35.77 -63.40
C VAL A 47 -25.99 -35.39 -62.56
N ARG A 48 -27.21 -35.61 -63.07
CA ARG A 48 -28.45 -35.33 -62.36
C ARG A 48 -28.59 -36.16 -61.08
N GLU A 49 -28.33 -37.47 -61.16
CA GLU A 49 -28.41 -38.34 -59.99
C GLU A 49 -27.36 -37.98 -58.94
N ALA A 50 -26.16 -37.56 -59.35
CA ALA A 50 -25.12 -37.10 -58.43
C ALA A 50 -25.54 -35.87 -57.61
N LEU A 51 -26.45 -35.02 -58.12
CA LEU A 51 -26.97 -33.86 -57.37
C LEU A 51 -27.77 -34.25 -56.11
N PHE A 52 -28.27 -35.49 -56.03
CA PHE A 52 -28.99 -35.99 -54.85
C PHE A 52 -28.05 -36.43 -53.72
N TYR A 53 -26.75 -36.51 -53.97
CA TYR A 53 -25.74 -36.94 -52.99
C TYR A 53 -24.82 -35.79 -52.61
N ASP A 54 -24.75 -35.49 -51.31
CA ASP A 54 -23.93 -34.39 -50.83
C ASP A 54 -22.43 -34.70 -50.93
N GLY A 55 -21.66 -33.76 -51.48
CA GLY A 55 -20.22 -33.87 -51.63
C GLY A 55 -19.73 -34.87 -52.70
N VAL A 56 -20.58 -35.30 -53.64
CA VAL A 56 -20.16 -36.16 -54.77
C VAL A 56 -19.77 -35.30 -55.96
N GLU A 57 -18.59 -35.57 -56.52
CA GLU A 57 -18.07 -34.90 -57.72
C GLU A 57 -17.89 -35.95 -58.83
N VAL A 58 -18.48 -35.71 -60.00
CA VAL A 58 -18.38 -36.60 -61.16
C VAL A 58 -17.59 -35.90 -62.26
N GLU A 59 -16.52 -36.53 -62.75
CA GLU A 59 -15.77 -36.07 -63.92
C GLU A 59 -15.95 -37.07 -65.07
N ILE A 60 -16.43 -36.60 -66.22
CA ILE A 60 -16.71 -37.44 -67.40
C ILE A 60 -15.71 -37.13 -68.51
N ARG A 61 -15.13 -38.17 -69.10
CA ARG A 61 -14.24 -38.12 -70.27
C ARG A 61 -14.75 -39.06 -71.36
N THR A 62 -14.56 -38.66 -72.61
CA THR A 62 -14.96 -39.45 -73.79
C THR A 62 -13.75 -39.77 -74.66
N ALA A 63 -13.67 -41.04 -75.06
CA ALA A 63 -12.58 -41.55 -75.88
C ALA A 63 -12.81 -41.36 -77.39
N LYS A 64 -14.01 -40.97 -77.83
CA LYS A 64 -14.39 -40.78 -79.24
C LYS A 64 -14.03 -42.00 -80.10
N ASP A 65 -14.45 -43.17 -79.65
CA ASP A 65 -14.28 -44.48 -80.29
C ASP A 65 -12.82 -44.91 -80.46
N ASN A 66 -11.90 -44.32 -79.70
CA ASN A 66 -10.46 -44.59 -79.79
C ASN A 66 -9.90 -45.25 -78.51
N ASN A 67 -9.42 -46.49 -78.64
CA ASN A 67 -8.86 -47.26 -77.53
C ASN A 67 -7.69 -46.56 -76.83
N ARG A 68 -6.81 -45.85 -77.57
CA ARG A 68 -5.65 -45.16 -76.97
C ARG A 68 -6.10 -44.01 -76.08
N ASN A 69 -7.10 -43.25 -76.53
CA ASN A 69 -7.68 -42.17 -75.74
C ASN A 69 -8.35 -42.72 -74.48
N GLN A 70 -9.13 -43.81 -74.61
CA GLN A 70 -9.79 -44.40 -73.44
C GLN A 70 -8.80 -44.93 -72.40
N ILE A 71 -7.71 -45.57 -72.85
CA ILE A 71 -6.63 -46.01 -71.95
C ILE A 71 -5.98 -44.82 -71.24
N ALA A 72 -5.83 -43.68 -71.93
CA ALA A 72 -5.30 -42.46 -71.33
C ALA A 72 -6.27 -41.88 -70.29
N ASP A 73 -7.58 -41.87 -70.57
CA ASP A 73 -8.61 -41.40 -69.64
C ASP A 73 -8.67 -42.26 -68.37
N ILE A 74 -8.63 -43.59 -68.51
CA ILE A 74 -8.63 -44.50 -67.36
C ILE A 74 -7.35 -44.31 -66.53
N LYS A 75 -6.18 -44.15 -67.16
CA LYS A 75 -4.92 -43.85 -66.46
C LYS A 75 -5.00 -42.51 -65.73
N TYR A 76 -5.58 -41.50 -66.35
CA TYR A 76 -5.80 -40.19 -65.73
C TYR A 76 -6.60 -40.32 -64.44
N PHE A 77 -7.71 -41.07 -64.45
CA PHE A 77 -8.54 -41.25 -63.25
C PHE A 77 -7.84 -42.08 -62.17
N ILE A 78 -7.07 -43.09 -62.56
CA ILE A 78 -6.20 -43.84 -61.64
C ILE A 78 -5.19 -42.89 -60.96
N ASP A 79 -4.49 -42.05 -61.74
CA ASP A 79 -3.47 -41.12 -61.23
C ASP A 79 -4.09 -40.03 -60.34
N LYS A 80 -5.32 -39.62 -60.63
CA LYS A 80 -6.13 -38.71 -59.81
C LYS A 80 -6.66 -39.34 -58.53
N LYS A 81 -6.54 -40.67 -58.36
CA LYS A 81 -7.05 -41.45 -57.23
C LYS A 81 -8.53 -41.17 -56.99
N VAL A 82 -9.34 -41.33 -58.03
CA VAL A 82 -10.81 -41.32 -57.88
C VAL A 82 -11.25 -42.42 -56.92
N ASP A 83 -12.30 -42.17 -56.16
CA ASP A 83 -12.85 -43.13 -55.19
C ASP A 83 -13.58 -44.28 -55.87
N LEU A 84 -14.09 -44.04 -57.09
CA LEU A 84 -14.71 -45.05 -57.94
C LEU A 84 -14.54 -44.69 -59.42
N LEU A 85 -14.40 -45.71 -60.27
CA LEU A 85 -14.28 -45.56 -61.71
C LEU A 85 -15.46 -46.22 -62.43
N ILE A 86 -16.17 -45.47 -63.27
CA ILE A 86 -17.18 -45.97 -64.20
C ILE A 86 -16.54 -46.07 -65.59
N VAL A 87 -16.69 -47.20 -66.27
CA VAL A 87 -16.08 -47.43 -67.60
C VAL A 87 -17.08 -48.06 -68.55
N ALA A 88 -17.24 -47.46 -69.74
CA ALA A 88 -17.90 -48.08 -70.89
C ALA A 88 -16.83 -48.53 -71.90
N PRO A 89 -16.33 -49.79 -71.87
CA PRO A 89 -15.19 -50.22 -72.68
C PRO A 89 -15.44 -50.11 -74.19
N ASN A 90 -14.58 -49.44 -74.94
CA ASN A 90 -14.72 -49.31 -76.39
C ASN A 90 -14.64 -50.68 -77.10
N GLU A 91 -13.53 -51.39 -76.91
CA GLU A 91 -13.34 -52.78 -77.34
C GLU A 91 -12.91 -53.64 -76.16
N ALA A 92 -13.49 -54.83 -76.04
CA ALA A 92 -13.32 -55.67 -74.85
C ALA A 92 -11.84 -56.04 -74.63
N ALA A 93 -11.14 -56.50 -75.68
CA ALA A 93 -9.75 -56.94 -75.58
C ALA A 93 -8.79 -55.80 -75.25
N ALA A 94 -8.96 -54.62 -75.86
CA ALA A 94 -8.06 -53.49 -75.71
C ALA A 94 -8.14 -52.84 -74.33
N ILE A 95 -9.34 -52.78 -73.75
CA ILE A 95 -9.60 -52.07 -72.49
C ILE A 95 -9.43 -52.96 -71.26
N THR A 96 -9.54 -54.28 -71.39
CA THR A 96 -9.40 -55.24 -70.27
C THR A 96 -8.14 -54.98 -69.43
N PRO A 97 -6.90 -54.87 -69.98
CA PRO A 97 -5.70 -54.75 -69.17
C PRO A 97 -5.65 -53.48 -68.29
N VAL A 98 -6.22 -52.36 -68.76
CA VAL A 98 -6.20 -51.10 -68.02
C VAL A 98 -7.28 -51.05 -66.93
N VAL A 99 -8.44 -51.69 -67.17
CA VAL A 99 -9.47 -51.86 -66.14
C VAL A 99 -8.99 -52.78 -65.02
N GLU A 100 -8.35 -53.92 -65.36
CA GLU A 100 -7.75 -54.81 -64.36
C GLU A 100 -6.66 -54.12 -63.53
N LYS A 101 -5.99 -53.12 -64.09
CA LYS A 101 -5.00 -52.31 -63.36
C LYS A 101 -5.69 -51.45 -62.30
N ALA A 102 -6.77 -50.74 -62.66
CA ALA A 102 -7.56 -49.94 -61.70
C ALA A 102 -8.10 -50.82 -60.56
N TYR A 103 -8.71 -51.95 -60.92
CA TYR A 103 -9.28 -52.90 -59.96
C TYR A 103 -8.22 -53.46 -58.99
N ARG A 104 -7.04 -53.86 -59.49
CA ARG A 104 -5.93 -54.34 -58.64
C ARG A 104 -5.32 -53.27 -57.73
N GLN A 105 -5.46 -51.99 -58.08
CA GLN A 105 -5.06 -50.88 -57.22
C GLN A 105 -6.10 -50.54 -56.15
N GLY A 106 -7.19 -51.30 -56.07
CA GLY A 106 -8.23 -51.15 -55.06
C GLY A 106 -9.28 -50.09 -55.40
N ILE A 107 -9.26 -49.52 -56.61
CA ILE A 107 -10.32 -48.62 -57.09
C ILE A 107 -11.50 -49.50 -57.52
N PRO A 108 -12.69 -49.37 -56.92
CA PRO A 108 -13.88 -50.05 -57.40
C PRO A 108 -14.20 -49.63 -58.83
N VAL A 109 -14.47 -50.60 -59.71
CA VAL A 109 -14.78 -50.34 -61.12
C VAL A 109 -16.19 -50.81 -61.44
N VAL A 110 -17.05 -49.87 -61.85
CA VAL A 110 -18.37 -50.17 -62.39
C VAL A 110 -18.28 -50.15 -63.92
N VAL A 111 -18.47 -51.31 -64.52
CA VAL A 111 -18.48 -51.46 -65.98
C VAL A 111 -19.91 -51.23 -66.47
N ILE A 112 -20.09 -50.45 -67.51
CA ILE A 112 -21.42 -50.05 -67.98
C ILE A 112 -21.59 -50.34 -69.46
N ASP A 113 -22.79 -50.76 -69.85
CA ASP A 113 -23.22 -51.03 -71.23
C ASP A 113 -22.40 -52.11 -71.97
N ARG A 114 -21.11 -51.86 -72.22
CA ARG A 114 -20.16 -52.81 -72.81
C ARG A 114 -19.39 -53.55 -71.72
N LYS A 115 -18.99 -54.79 -71.99
CA LYS A 115 -18.19 -55.63 -71.07
C LYS A 115 -16.71 -55.72 -71.46
N ILE A 116 -15.86 -56.00 -70.49
CA ILE A 116 -14.47 -56.46 -70.68
C ILE A 116 -14.40 -57.99 -70.74
N LEU A 117 -13.24 -58.57 -71.07
CA LEU A 117 -13.08 -60.03 -71.22
C LEU A 117 -12.88 -60.80 -69.90
N SER A 118 -12.60 -60.12 -68.79
CA SER A 118 -12.40 -60.74 -67.48
C SER A 118 -13.47 -60.32 -66.47
N ASP A 119 -13.55 -61.06 -65.36
CA ASP A 119 -14.47 -60.80 -64.24
C ASP A 119 -13.91 -59.78 -63.24
N LYS A 120 -12.75 -59.16 -63.52
CA LYS A 120 -12.05 -58.25 -62.61
C LYS A 120 -12.62 -56.82 -62.66
N TYR A 121 -13.87 -56.70 -62.25
CA TYR A 121 -14.59 -55.46 -62.02
C TYR A 121 -15.53 -55.62 -60.80
N THR A 122 -16.01 -54.52 -60.26
CA THR A 122 -16.81 -54.50 -59.03
C THR A 122 -18.29 -54.76 -59.29
N ALA A 123 -18.86 -54.07 -60.28
CA ALA A 123 -20.24 -54.26 -60.70
C ALA A 123 -20.40 -53.98 -62.20
N PHE A 124 -21.44 -54.54 -62.82
CA PHE A 124 -21.87 -54.27 -64.18
C PHE A 124 -23.29 -53.69 -64.17
N VAL A 125 -23.53 -52.66 -64.99
CA VAL A 125 -24.87 -52.11 -65.22
C VAL A 125 -25.10 -51.97 -66.73
N GLY A 126 -26.10 -52.66 -67.25
CA GLY A 126 -26.43 -52.61 -68.69
C GLY A 126 -27.59 -53.54 -69.03
N ALA A 127 -28.12 -53.42 -70.24
CA ALA A 127 -29.14 -54.35 -70.71
C ALA A 127 -28.52 -55.64 -71.26
N ASP A 128 -29.33 -56.70 -71.33
CA ASP A 128 -28.92 -58.00 -71.85
C ASP A 128 -28.98 -57.98 -73.39
N ASN A 129 -27.85 -57.70 -74.05
CA ASN A 129 -27.77 -57.57 -75.50
C ASN A 129 -28.10 -58.87 -76.24
N TYR A 130 -27.91 -60.03 -75.60
CA TYR A 130 -28.26 -61.33 -76.18
C TYR A 130 -29.77 -61.52 -76.20
N GLU A 131 -30.46 -61.22 -75.10
CA GLU A 131 -31.93 -61.27 -75.05
C GLU A 131 -32.56 -60.21 -75.98
N ILE A 132 -31.97 -59.01 -76.10
CA ILE A 132 -32.42 -58.03 -77.12
C ILE A 132 -32.31 -58.61 -78.54
N GLY A 133 -31.20 -59.28 -78.85
CA GLY A 133 -31.02 -59.95 -80.14
C GLY A 133 -32.11 -61.01 -80.40
N LYS A 134 -32.48 -61.78 -79.37
CA LYS A 134 -33.59 -62.74 -79.47
C LYS A 134 -34.94 -62.07 -79.70
N ASP A 135 -35.22 -61.00 -78.96
CA ASP A 135 -36.47 -60.24 -79.09
C ASP A 135 -36.62 -59.65 -80.50
N VAL A 136 -35.52 -59.15 -81.07
CA VAL A 136 -35.45 -58.73 -82.48
C VAL A 136 -35.75 -59.91 -83.41
N GLY A 137 -35.11 -61.06 -83.21
CA GLY A 137 -35.36 -62.27 -84.01
C GLY A 137 -36.82 -62.69 -83.97
N GLN A 138 -37.44 -62.69 -82.78
CA GLN A 138 -38.85 -63.02 -82.61
C GLN A 138 -39.77 -62.01 -83.27
N TYR A 139 -39.44 -60.71 -83.21
CA TYR A 139 -40.16 -59.66 -83.92
C TYR A 139 -40.09 -59.87 -85.44
N ILE A 140 -38.91 -60.14 -85.99
CA ILE A 140 -38.71 -60.41 -87.42
C ILE A 140 -39.52 -61.62 -87.87
N LEU A 141 -39.49 -62.72 -87.12
CA LEU A 141 -40.30 -63.92 -87.40
C LEU A 141 -41.79 -63.60 -87.49
N ASN A 142 -42.31 -62.87 -86.51
CA ASN A 142 -43.72 -62.49 -86.45
C ASN A 142 -44.09 -61.52 -87.58
N ARG A 143 -43.20 -60.58 -87.89
CA ARG A 143 -43.43 -59.50 -88.85
C ARG A 143 -43.38 -59.97 -90.30
N LEU A 144 -42.51 -60.93 -90.62
CA LEU A 144 -42.37 -61.56 -91.94
C LEU A 144 -43.19 -62.85 -92.08
N HIS A 145 -44.03 -63.18 -91.09
CA HIS A 145 -44.86 -64.39 -91.09
C HIS A 145 -44.05 -65.69 -91.34
N GLY A 146 -42.83 -65.75 -90.81
CA GLY A 146 -41.91 -66.89 -90.94
C GLY A 146 -41.23 -67.05 -92.30
N LYS A 147 -41.38 -66.12 -93.26
CA LYS A 147 -40.69 -66.18 -94.57
C LYS A 147 -40.18 -64.84 -95.05
N GLY A 148 -38.89 -64.75 -95.40
CA GLY A 148 -38.32 -63.54 -96.01
C GLY A 148 -36.80 -63.46 -95.93
N LYS A 149 -36.24 -62.40 -96.51
CA LYS A 149 -34.82 -62.11 -96.59
C LYS A 149 -34.45 -60.94 -95.70
N VAL A 150 -33.56 -61.21 -94.74
CA VAL A 150 -33.08 -60.23 -93.77
C VAL A 150 -31.66 -59.83 -94.13
N LEU A 151 -31.33 -58.56 -93.93
CA LEU A 151 -29.95 -58.08 -93.95
C LEU A 151 -29.61 -57.52 -92.58
N GLU A 152 -28.45 -57.90 -92.03
CA GLU A 152 -27.96 -57.37 -90.76
C GLU A 152 -26.86 -56.33 -90.97
N ILE A 153 -26.95 -55.22 -90.23
CA ILE A 153 -25.88 -54.23 -90.07
C ILE A 153 -25.38 -54.31 -88.63
N THR A 154 -24.21 -54.90 -88.43
CA THR A 154 -23.62 -55.07 -87.11
C THR A 154 -22.93 -53.79 -86.66
N GLY A 155 -22.82 -53.61 -85.35
CA GLY A 155 -21.89 -52.66 -84.77
C GLY A 155 -20.44 -53.10 -84.92
N LEU A 156 -19.53 -52.35 -84.27
CA LEU A 156 -18.09 -52.64 -84.29
C LEU A 156 -17.79 -54.08 -83.86
N GLU A 157 -17.16 -54.88 -84.74
CA GLU A 157 -16.90 -56.32 -84.54
C GLU A 157 -16.23 -56.66 -83.18
N GLY A 158 -15.35 -55.79 -82.68
CA GLY A 158 -14.64 -55.98 -81.39
C GLY A 158 -15.45 -55.65 -80.13
N SER A 159 -16.72 -55.25 -80.27
CA SER A 159 -17.58 -54.82 -79.16
C SER A 159 -18.57 -55.91 -78.73
N THR A 160 -18.70 -56.11 -77.41
CA THR A 160 -19.55 -57.16 -76.84
C THR A 160 -21.04 -57.04 -77.21
N PRO A 161 -21.67 -55.84 -77.27
CA PRO A 161 -23.04 -55.73 -77.73
C PRO A 161 -23.26 -56.22 -79.15
N ALA A 162 -22.32 -55.98 -80.07
CA ALA A 162 -22.47 -56.40 -81.46
C ALA A 162 -22.48 -57.93 -81.59
N MET A 163 -21.57 -58.59 -80.87
CA MET A 163 -21.49 -60.04 -80.80
C MET A 163 -22.72 -60.67 -80.14
N GLU A 164 -23.17 -60.11 -79.00
CA GLU A 164 -24.32 -60.63 -78.23
C GLU A 164 -25.63 -60.47 -79.02
N ARG A 165 -25.88 -59.30 -79.65
CA ARG A 165 -27.07 -59.03 -80.49
C ARG A 165 -27.13 -59.95 -81.69
N HIS A 166 -26.03 -60.09 -82.44
CA HIS A 166 -25.94 -60.99 -83.59
C HIS A 166 -26.21 -62.44 -83.20
N LYS A 167 -25.63 -62.90 -82.08
CA LYS A 167 -25.81 -64.27 -81.60
C LYS A 167 -27.26 -64.53 -81.20
N GLY A 168 -27.89 -63.62 -80.45
CA GLY A 168 -29.29 -63.75 -80.03
C GLY A 168 -30.25 -63.80 -81.23
N LEU A 169 -30.02 -62.93 -82.22
CA LEU A 169 -30.76 -62.92 -83.48
C LEU A 169 -30.63 -64.26 -84.21
N THR A 170 -29.39 -64.70 -84.41
CA THR A 170 -29.08 -65.91 -85.19
C THR A 170 -29.61 -67.17 -84.51
N ASP A 171 -29.56 -67.24 -83.18
CA ASP A 171 -30.08 -68.39 -82.42
C ASP A 171 -31.59 -68.57 -82.62
N VAL A 172 -32.35 -67.46 -82.72
CA VAL A 172 -33.81 -67.51 -83.00
C VAL A 172 -34.09 -67.84 -84.46
N LEU A 173 -33.39 -67.21 -85.41
CA LEU A 173 -33.67 -67.40 -86.85
C LEU A 173 -33.22 -68.78 -87.38
N LYS A 174 -32.25 -69.45 -86.73
CA LYS A 174 -31.86 -70.84 -87.06
C LYS A 174 -32.99 -71.85 -86.86
N GLU A 175 -33.94 -71.57 -85.98
CA GLU A 175 -35.07 -72.46 -85.68
C GLU A 175 -36.16 -72.42 -86.76
N GLU A 176 -36.16 -71.42 -87.66
CA GLU A 176 -37.16 -71.25 -88.73
C GLU A 176 -36.50 -71.10 -90.11
N PRO A 177 -36.44 -72.17 -90.94
CA PRO A 177 -35.73 -72.16 -92.23
C PRO A 177 -36.30 -71.20 -93.29
N GLY A 178 -37.50 -70.63 -93.06
CA GLY A 178 -38.14 -69.71 -94.00
C GLY A 178 -37.53 -68.31 -94.02
N ILE A 179 -36.72 -67.93 -93.01
CA ILE A 179 -36.03 -66.63 -92.98
C ILE A 179 -34.53 -66.82 -93.26
N GLU A 180 -34.02 -66.09 -94.24
CA GLU A 180 -32.61 -66.14 -94.66
C GLU A 180 -31.90 -64.81 -94.37
N ILE A 181 -30.78 -64.86 -93.64
CA ILE A 181 -29.86 -63.70 -93.52
C ILE A 181 -29.00 -63.65 -94.78
N THR A 182 -29.31 -62.72 -95.68
CA THR A 182 -28.67 -62.59 -97.01
C THR A 182 -27.27 -62.01 -96.98
N ALA A 183 -27.00 -61.11 -96.02
CA ALA A 183 -25.71 -60.50 -95.79
C ALA A 183 -25.64 -59.94 -94.36
N SER A 184 -24.41 -59.85 -93.84
CA SER A 184 -24.10 -59.14 -92.60
C SER A 184 -22.94 -58.18 -92.88
N VAL A 185 -23.10 -56.90 -92.57
CA VAL A 185 -22.08 -55.86 -92.81
C VAL A 185 -21.76 -55.09 -91.53
N ASP A 186 -20.47 -54.82 -91.29
CA ASP A 186 -20.04 -53.99 -90.16
C ASP A 186 -20.25 -52.50 -90.48
N GLY A 187 -21.17 -51.86 -89.74
CA GLY A 187 -21.48 -50.44 -89.79
C GLY A 187 -20.76 -49.60 -88.72
N ALA A 188 -19.94 -50.22 -87.88
CA ALA A 188 -19.10 -49.59 -86.85
C ALA A 188 -19.86 -48.67 -85.87
N TRP A 189 -21.17 -48.90 -85.67
CA TRP A 189 -22.11 -48.04 -84.91
C TRP A 189 -22.43 -46.67 -85.56
N LEU A 190 -21.95 -46.41 -86.77
CA LEU A 190 -21.98 -45.09 -87.41
C LEU A 190 -22.99 -45.03 -88.56
N GLN A 191 -23.78 -43.96 -88.60
CA GLN A 191 -24.77 -43.71 -89.66
C GLN A 191 -24.12 -43.63 -91.07
N SER A 192 -22.99 -42.92 -91.19
CA SER A 192 -22.32 -42.73 -92.48
C SER A 192 -21.75 -44.03 -93.04
N VAL A 193 -21.08 -44.81 -92.19
CA VAL A 193 -20.48 -46.10 -92.58
C VAL A 193 -21.57 -47.09 -92.98
N ALA A 194 -22.66 -47.18 -92.20
CA ALA A 194 -23.81 -48.00 -92.58
C ALA A 194 -24.39 -47.57 -93.92
N GLY A 195 -24.58 -46.27 -94.16
CA GLY A 195 -25.06 -45.76 -95.45
C GLY A 195 -24.18 -46.18 -96.63
N GLU A 196 -22.86 -45.98 -96.54
CA GLU A 196 -21.90 -46.35 -97.60
C GLU A 196 -21.89 -47.87 -97.89
N LYS A 197 -21.97 -48.69 -96.83
CA LYS A 197 -22.05 -50.16 -96.96
C LYS A 197 -23.35 -50.57 -97.63
N MET A 198 -24.47 -49.97 -97.22
CA MET A 198 -25.78 -50.28 -97.78
C MET A 198 -25.93 -49.84 -99.23
N ASP A 199 -25.33 -48.72 -99.62
CA ASP A 199 -25.28 -48.30 -101.03
C ASP A 199 -24.64 -49.38 -101.91
N SER A 200 -23.56 -49.98 -101.43
CA SER A 200 -22.85 -51.07 -102.13
C SER A 200 -23.67 -52.36 -102.18
N VAL A 201 -24.40 -52.68 -101.10
CA VAL A 201 -25.23 -53.89 -101.05
C VAL A 201 -26.46 -53.76 -101.96
N PHE A 202 -27.19 -52.64 -101.91
CA PHE A 202 -28.38 -52.45 -102.73
C PHE A 202 -28.09 -52.39 -104.24
N GLN A 203 -26.85 -52.06 -104.65
CA GLN A 203 -26.42 -52.18 -106.05
C GLN A 203 -26.38 -53.64 -106.54
N THR A 204 -26.11 -54.60 -105.66
CA THR A 204 -25.89 -56.02 -106.00
C THR A 204 -27.03 -56.93 -105.58
N ASN A 205 -27.75 -56.60 -104.50
CA ASN A 205 -28.87 -57.35 -103.98
C ASN A 205 -30.04 -56.42 -103.63
N LYS A 206 -31.12 -56.49 -104.41
CA LYS A 206 -32.34 -55.69 -104.22
C LYS A 206 -33.49 -56.47 -103.57
N ASN A 207 -33.30 -57.77 -103.34
CA ASN A 207 -34.36 -58.64 -102.82
C ASN A 207 -34.14 -58.84 -101.31
N ILE A 208 -34.49 -57.80 -100.54
CA ILE A 208 -34.37 -57.75 -99.08
C ILE A 208 -35.73 -57.30 -98.54
N ASP A 209 -36.33 -58.07 -97.64
CA ASP A 209 -37.64 -57.77 -97.04
C ASP A 209 -37.50 -56.96 -95.74
N LEU A 210 -36.38 -57.09 -95.03
CA LEU A 210 -36.12 -56.39 -93.77
C LEU A 210 -34.63 -56.12 -93.56
N VAL A 211 -34.30 -54.89 -93.17
CA VAL A 211 -32.98 -54.48 -92.70
C VAL A 211 -33.02 -54.36 -91.19
N PHE A 212 -32.22 -55.17 -90.50
CA PHE A 212 -31.96 -55.04 -89.08
C PHE A 212 -30.62 -54.37 -88.89
N ALA A 213 -30.61 -53.20 -88.27
CA ALA A 213 -29.39 -52.55 -87.84
C ALA A 213 -29.28 -52.59 -86.32
N GLN A 214 -28.09 -52.93 -85.83
CA GLN A 214 -27.87 -53.09 -84.40
C GLN A 214 -27.93 -51.77 -83.62
N ASN A 215 -28.06 -50.60 -84.26
CA ASN A 215 -28.51 -49.38 -83.60
C ASN A 215 -29.37 -48.50 -84.54
N ASP A 216 -30.07 -47.52 -83.96
CA ASP A 216 -30.96 -46.62 -84.72
C ASP A 216 -30.22 -45.77 -85.74
N ARG A 217 -28.99 -45.31 -85.44
CA ARG A 217 -28.19 -44.49 -86.37
C ARG A 217 -27.86 -45.24 -87.66
N MET A 218 -27.44 -46.49 -87.53
CA MET A 218 -27.16 -47.36 -88.67
C MET A 218 -28.45 -47.69 -89.45
N ALA A 219 -29.58 -47.89 -88.75
CA ALA A 219 -30.88 -48.11 -89.38
C ALA A 219 -31.30 -46.90 -90.25
N ILE A 220 -31.13 -45.67 -89.73
CA ILE A 220 -31.40 -44.43 -90.47
C ILE A 220 -30.47 -44.30 -91.67
N GLY A 221 -29.17 -44.63 -91.51
CA GLY A 221 -28.20 -44.65 -92.62
C GLY A 221 -28.63 -45.60 -93.75
N ALA A 222 -29.08 -46.79 -93.39
CA ALA A 222 -29.61 -47.78 -94.32
C ALA A 222 -30.89 -47.31 -95.02
N TYR A 223 -31.84 -46.71 -94.29
CA TYR A 223 -33.05 -46.14 -94.86
C TYR A 223 -32.76 -45.03 -95.86
N LEU A 224 -31.83 -44.12 -95.54
CA LEU A 224 -31.45 -43.03 -96.43
C LEU A 224 -30.83 -43.55 -97.73
N SER A 225 -30.00 -44.59 -97.64
CA SER A 225 -29.44 -45.30 -98.80
C SER A 225 -30.54 -45.96 -99.65
N ALA A 226 -31.47 -46.69 -99.01
CA ALA A 226 -32.60 -47.30 -99.70
C ALA A 226 -33.50 -46.25 -100.41
N ARG A 227 -33.73 -45.11 -99.76
CA ARG A 227 -34.53 -44.00 -100.30
C ARG A 227 -33.89 -43.35 -101.52
N GLN A 228 -32.56 -43.25 -101.57
CA GLN A 228 -31.86 -42.77 -102.77
C GLN A 228 -32.08 -43.69 -103.96
N GLN A 229 -32.31 -44.98 -103.71
CA GLN A 229 -32.56 -46.01 -104.72
C GLN A 229 -34.04 -46.37 -104.90
N GLN A 230 -34.96 -45.65 -104.21
CA GLN A 230 -36.42 -45.88 -104.21
C GLN A 230 -36.87 -47.26 -103.71
N LEU A 231 -36.07 -47.89 -102.84
CA LEU A 231 -36.33 -49.21 -102.26
C LEU A 231 -36.96 -49.14 -100.85
N GLU A 232 -37.12 -47.94 -100.29
CA GLU A 232 -37.50 -47.75 -98.88
C GLU A 232 -38.91 -48.25 -98.53
N LYS A 233 -39.77 -48.42 -99.54
CA LYS A 233 -41.15 -48.93 -99.36
C LYS A 233 -41.26 -50.44 -99.54
N GLU A 234 -40.21 -51.09 -100.03
CA GLU A 234 -40.19 -52.53 -100.31
C GLU A 234 -39.67 -53.35 -99.14
N MET A 235 -39.06 -52.71 -98.14
CA MET A 235 -38.44 -53.36 -97.00
C MET A 235 -38.75 -52.64 -95.69
N LEU A 236 -38.66 -53.37 -94.59
CA LEU A 236 -38.83 -52.84 -93.24
C LEU A 236 -37.48 -52.48 -92.61
N PHE A 237 -37.46 -51.48 -91.73
CA PHE A 237 -36.24 -51.06 -91.04
C PHE A 237 -36.39 -51.21 -89.52
N VAL A 238 -35.52 -52.03 -88.92
CA VAL A 238 -35.52 -52.30 -87.48
C VAL A 238 -34.21 -51.84 -86.85
N GLY A 239 -34.30 -51.05 -85.79
CA GLY A 239 -33.17 -50.54 -85.01
C GLY A 239 -33.12 -51.06 -83.58
N ILE A 240 -32.12 -50.57 -82.83
CA ILE A 240 -32.01 -50.70 -81.38
C ILE A 240 -31.51 -49.35 -80.85
N ASP A 241 -32.03 -48.92 -79.72
CA ASP A 241 -31.66 -47.80 -78.83
C ASP A 241 -32.95 -47.14 -78.36
N ALA A 242 -33.87 -46.89 -79.30
CA ALA A 242 -35.15 -46.22 -79.10
C ALA A 242 -35.00 -44.91 -78.31
N LEU A 243 -33.99 -44.13 -78.65
CA LEU A 243 -33.78 -42.84 -78.00
C LEU A 243 -34.91 -41.87 -78.37
N PRO A 244 -35.50 -41.18 -77.38
CA PRO A 244 -36.45 -40.12 -77.62
C PRO A 244 -35.73 -38.79 -77.85
N GLY A 245 -36.25 -37.98 -78.78
CA GLY A 245 -35.66 -36.69 -79.15
C GLY A 245 -35.72 -36.46 -80.65
N LYS A 246 -35.30 -35.27 -81.09
CA LYS A 246 -35.32 -34.91 -82.50
C LYS A 246 -34.29 -35.74 -83.27
N GLU A 247 -34.70 -36.29 -84.40
CA GLU A 247 -33.95 -37.14 -85.32
C GLU A 247 -33.52 -38.51 -84.75
N TYR A 248 -33.93 -38.88 -83.53
CA TYR A 248 -33.61 -40.17 -82.90
C TYR A 248 -34.70 -41.23 -83.11
N GLY A 249 -34.40 -42.48 -82.70
CA GLY A 249 -35.21 -43.67 -82.95
C GLY A 249 -36.71 -43.51 -82.79
N VAL A 250 -37.18 -42.98 -81.65
CA VAL A 250 -38.63 -42.84 -81.40
C VAL A 250 -39.29 -41.89 -82.39
N GLU A 251 -38.65 -40.77 -82.75
CA GLU A 251 -39.19 -39.84 -83.75
C GLU A 251 -39.14 -40.45 -85.16
N GLN A 252 -38.11 -41.23 -85.48
CA GLN A 252 -38.02 -41.92 -86.77
C GLN A 252 -39.12 -42.98 -86.95
N ILE A 253 -39.59 -43.62 -85.87
CA ILE A 253 -40.78 -44.48 -85.90
C ILE A 253 -42.04 -43.66 -86.20
N ILE A 254 -42.20 -42.50 -85.54
CA ILE A 254 -43.36 -41.61 -85.75
C ILE A 254 -43.39 -41.08 -87.19
N ASN A 255 -42.22 -40.75 -87.75
CA ASN A 255 -42.05 -40.26 -89.11
C ASN A 255 -42.13 -41.38 -90.18
N GLY A 256 -42.19 -42.65 -89.78
CA GLY A 256 -42.25 -43.79 -90.69
C GLY A 256 -40.94 -44.10 -91.41
N VAL A 257 -39.81 -43.68 -90.84
CA VAL A 257 -38.45 -44.01 -91.32
C VAL A 257 -38.01 -45.38 -90.77
N LEU A 258 -38.34 -45.67 -89.52
CA LEU A 258 -38.16 -46.99 -88.91
C LEU A 258 -39.53 -47.63 -88.69
N ASP A 259 -39.60 -48.96 -88.77
CA ASP A 259 -40.79 -49.74 -88.46
C ASP A 259 -40.85 -50.17 -87.00
N ALA A 260 -39.69 -50.50 -86.44
CA ALA A 260 -39.51 -50.87 -85.04
C ALA A 260 -38.11 -50.51 -84.54
N THR A 261 -38.00 -50.29 -83.24
CA THR A 261 -36.73 -50.23 -82.53
C THR A 261 -36.89 -50.78 -81.13
N PHE A 262 -35.83 -51.28 -80.52
CA PHE A 262 -35.85 -51.81 -79.15
C PHE A 262 -35.16 -50.86 -78.18
N ILE A 263 -35.76 -50.62 -77.02
CA ILE A 263 -35.17 -49.76 -75.98
C ILE A 263 -33.85 -50.36 -75.51
N TYR A 264 -32.77 -49.63 -75.75
CA TYR A 264 -31.50 -49.87 -75.04
C TYR A 264 -31.34 -48.78 -73.97
N PRO A 265 -31.71 -49.07 -72.71
CA PRO A 265 -31.77 -48.06 -71.66
C PRO A 265 -30.37 -47.54 -71.31
N THR A 266 -30.26 -46.22 -71.16
CA THR A 266 -29.02 -45.53 -70.74
C THR A 266 -28.67 -45.82 -69.28
N GLY A 267 -29.65 -45.77 -68.38
CA GLY A 267 -29.52 -46.17 -66.97
C GLY A 267 -28.52 -45.36 -66.15
N GLY A 268 -28.26 -44.10 -66.52
CA GLY A 268 -27.23 -43.29 -65.86
C GLY A 268 -27.51 -43.03 -64.37
N ASP A 269 -28.78 -42.94 -64.00
CA ASP A 269 -29.24 -42.85 -62.60
C ASP A 269 -28.90 -44.13 -61.82
N LYS A 270 -29.23 -45.30 -62.38
CA LYS A 270 -28.95 -46.59 -61.74
C LYS A 270 -27.45 -46.83 -61.56
N VAL A 271 -26.65 -46.38 -62.53
CA VAL A 271 -25.18 -46.43 -62.45
C VAL A 271 -24.65 -45.64 -61.25
N VAL A 272 -25.15 -44.43 -61.01
CA VAL A 272 -24.74 -43.62 -59.86
C VAL A 272 -25.24 -44.24 -58.56
N GLN A 273 -26.47 -44.76 -58.51
CA GLN A 273 -26.98 -45.46 -57.32
C GLN A 273 -26.10 -46.64 -56.93
N VAL A 274 -25.71 -47.50 -57.89
CA VAL A 274 -24.79 -48.61 -57.64
C VAL A 274 -23.42 -48.10 -57.20
N ALA A 275 -22.89 -47.05 -57.83
CA ALA A 275 -21.64 -46.43 -57.42
C ALA A 275 -21.69 -45.93 -55.97
N MET A 276 -22.79 -45.29 -55.58
CA MET A 276 -23.00 -44.81 -54.21
C MET A 276 -23.21 -45.95 -53.22
N ASP A 277 -23.91 -47.02 -53.59
CA ASP A 277 -24.03 -48.21 -52.74
C ASP A 277 -22.65 -48.84 -52.46
N ILE A 278 -21.79 -48.90 -53.48
CA ILE A 278 -20.40 -49.37 -53.33
C ILE A 278 -19.60 -48.44 -52.39
N LEU A 279 -19.61 -47.13 -52.65
CA LEU A 279 -18.86 -46.14 -51.88
C LEU A 279 -19.31 -46.03 -50.41
N GLU A 280 -20.62 -46.15 -50.17
CA GLU A 280 -21.23 -46.13 -48.83
C GLU A 280 -21.25 -47.50 -48.15
N LYS A 281 -20.73 -48.55 -48.80
CA LYS A 281 -20.70 -49.93 -48.31
C LYS A 281 -22.10 -50.50 -48.02
N ARG A 282 -23.10 -50.09 -48.81
CA ARG A 282 -24.44 -50.68 -48.81
C ARG A 282 -24.46 -51.95 -49.67
N PRO A 283 -25.42 -52.87 -49.45
CA PRO A 283 -25.58 -54.03 -50.33
C PRO A 283 -25.90 -53.61 -51.76
N TYR A 284 -25.26 -54.23 -52.75
CA TYR A 284 -25.50 -53.99 -54.17
C TYR A 284 -25.47 -55.29 -54.98
N GLU A 285 -26.15 -55.30 -56.13
CA GLU A 285 -26.10 -56.43 -57.08
C GLU A 285 -24.88 -56.28 -58.00
N ARG A 286 -24.10 -57.36 -58.15
CA ARG A 286 -22.91 -57.35 -59.01
C ARG A 286 -23.25 -57.12 -60.47
N ASP A 287 -24.33 -57.70 -60.98
CA ASP A 287 -24.77 -57.57 -62.37
C ASP A 287 -26.21 -57.04 -62.40
N THR A 288 -26.35 -55.73 -62.56
CA THR A 288 -27.65 -55.06 -62.66
C THR A 288 -28.11 -55.05 -64.12
N LYS A 289 -29.10 -55.90 -64.45
CA LYS A 289 -29.68 -55.96 -65.79
C LYS A 289 -30.79 -54.93 -65.97
N LEU A 290 -30.68 -54.11 -67.01
CA LEU A 290 -31.71 -53.17 -67.40
C LEU A 290 -32.68 -53.80 -68.42
N SER A 291 -33.95 -53.46 -68.33
CA SER A 291 -35.01 -54.03 -69.20
C SER A 291 -35.06 -53.35 -70.57
N THR A 292 -35.36 -54.15 -71.59
CA THR A 292 -35.68 -53.69 -72.96
C THR A 292 -37.19 -53.74 -73.21
N ALA A 293 -37.65 -53.05 -74.25
CA ALA A 293 -39.00 -53.18 -74.78
C ALA A 293 -39.03 -52.82 -76.27
N LEU A 294 -39.97 -53.39 -77.02
CA LEU A 294 -40.25 -53.02 -78.41
C LEU A 294 -40.93 -51.65 -78.48
N VAL A 295 -40.46 -50.82 -79.39
CA VAL A 295 -41.05 -49.52 -79.76
C VAL A 295 -41.41 -49.55 -81.23
N ASP A 296 -42.70 -49.39 -81.51
CA ASP A 296 -43.24 -49.34 -82.86
C ASP A 296 -44.31 -48.24 -82.95
N LYS A 297 -44.98 -48.14 -84.11
CA LYS A 297 -45.99 -47.11 -84.35
C LYS A 297 -47.16 -47.13 -83.34
N THR A 298 -47.41 -48.26 -82.67
CA THR A 298 -48.52 -48.40 -81.71
C THR A 298 -48.24 -47.71 -80.38
N ASN A 299 -46.97 -47.60 -79.96
CA ASN A 299 -46.58 -47.06 -78.66
C ASN A 299 -45.65 -45.84 -78.72
N ALA A 300 -45.01 -45.56 -79.86
CA ALA A 300 -44.02 -44.48 -80.00
C ALA A 300 -44.58 -43.09 -79.61
N ARG A 301 -45.87 -42.82 -79.90
CA ARG A 301 -46.49 -41.53 -79.53
C ARG A 301 -46.63 -41.36 -78.02
N VAL A 302 -46.99 -42.42 -77.30
CA VAL A 302 -47.10 -42.39 -75.84
C VAL A 302 -45.71 -42.24 -75.22
N MET A 303 -44.72 -42.95 -75.77
CA MET A 303 -43.32 -42.84 -75.34
C MET A 303 -42.74 -41.43 -75.54
N GLN A 304 -43.06 -40.78 -76.65
CA GLN A 304 -42.69 -39.38 -76.90
C GLN A 304 -43.30 -38.45 -75.84
N LEU A 305 -44.62 -38.55 -75.58
CA LEU A 305 -45.30 -37.73 -74.57
C LEU A 305 -44.71 -37.91 -73.16
N GLN A 306 -44.38 -39.15 -72.78
CA GLN A 306 -43.74 -39.42 -71.49
C GLN A 306 -42.33 -38.80 -71.42
N THR A 307 -41.55 -38.91 -72.49
CA THR A 307 -40.19 -38.35 -72.50
C THR A 307 -40.19 -36.82 -72.54
N ASP A 308 -41.11 -36.20 -73.29
CA ASP A 308 -41.27 -34.74 -73.30
C ASP A 308 -41.58 -34.23 -71.89
N HIS A 309 -42.43 -34.95 -71.14
CA HIS A 309 -42.72 -34.63 -69.75
C HIS A 309 -41.50 -34.79 -68.83
N ILE A 310 -40.72 -35.87 -68.98
CA ILE A 310 -39.48 -36.07 -68.22
C ILE A 310 -38.47 -34.94 -68.51
N THR A 311 -38.32 -34.55 -69.77
CA THR A 311 -37.42 -33.45 -70.17
C THR A 311 -37.84 -32.11 -69.57
N GLU A 312 -39.16 -31.85 -69.49
CA GLU A 312 -39.69 -30.66 -68.80
C GLU A 312 -39.39 -30.70 -67.29
N GLN A 313 -39.52 -31.87 -66.66
CA GLN A 313 -39.18 -32.07 -65.24
C GLN A 313 -37.69 -31.87 -64.98
N ASP A 314 -36.82 -32.38 -65.86
CA ASP A 314 -35.36 -32.18 -65.78
C ASP A 314 -35.00 -30.69 -65.79
N GLY A 315 -35.59 -29.93 -66.71
CA GLY A 315 -35.41 -28.49 -66.77
C GLY A 315 -35.89 -27.77 -65.51
N LYS A 316 -36.90 -28.30 -64.80
CA LYS A 316 -37.34 -27.77 -63.49
C LYS A 316 -36.35 -28.11 -62.37
N ILE A 317 -35.82 -29.34 -62.34
CA ILE A 317 -34.83 -29.78 -61.34
C ILE A 317 -33.55 -28.95 -61.45
N GLU A 318 -33.03 -28.72 -62.66
CA GLU A 318 -31.85 -27.88 -62.87
C GLU A 318 -32.06 -26.44 -62.39
N ARG A 319 -33.22 -25.83 -62.71
CA ARG A 319 -33.57 -24.49 -62.22
C ARG A 319 -33.65 -24.43 -60.71
N LEU A 320 -34.29 -25.42 -60.08
CA LEU A 320 -34.39 -25.51 -58.62
C LEU A 320 -33.01 -25.64 -57.97
N ASN A 321 -32.15 -26.51 -58.50
CA ASN A 321 -30.80 -26.69 -57.97
C ASN A 321 -29.96 -25.40 -58.10
N ASN A 322 -30.06 -24.71 -59.24
CA ASN A 322 -29.41 -23.42 -59.43
C ASN A 322 -29.92 -22.35 -58.45
N GLN A 323 -31.23 -22.29 -58.22
CA GLN A 323 -31.82 -21.39 -57.22
C GLN A 323 -31.34 -21.73 -55.81
N VAL A 324 -31.29 -23.01 -55.42
CA VAL A 324 -30.78 -23.44 -54.11
C VAL A 324 -29.33 -23.02 -53.94
N ASN A 325 -28.47 -23.24 -54.94
CA ASN A 325 -27.07 -22.80 -54.90
C ASN A 325 -26.96 -21.27 -54.75
N GLU A 326 -27.79 -20.51 -55.46
CA GLU A 326 -27.83 -19.06 -55.34
C GLU A 326 -28.30 -18.61 -53.95
N TYR A 327 -29.34 -19.24 -53.39
CA TYR A 327 -29.80 -18.99 -52.03
C TYR A 327 -28.74 -19.31 -50.98
N LEU A 328 -28.06 -20.45 -51.09
CA LEU A 328 -26.98 -20.83 -50.19
C LEU A 328 -25.80 -19.84 -50.27
N SER A 329 -25.44 -19.41 -51.48
CA SER A 329 -24.39 -18.39 -51.69
C SER A 329 -24.77 -17.05 -51.06
N ARG A 330 -26.01 -16.57 -51.31
CA ARG A 330 -26.54 -15.34 -50.70
C ARG A 330 -26.60 -15.45 -49.17
N TYR A 331 -27.06 -16.56 -48.63
CA TYR A 331 -27.13 -16.82 -47.20
C TYR A 331 -25.72 -16.80 -46.57
N SER A 332 -24.75 -17.46 -47.21
CA SER A 332 -23.34 -17.44 -46.77
C SER A 332 -22.78 -16.01 -46.77
N ALA A 333 -23.01 -15.24 -47.84
CA ALA A 333 -22.56 -13.86 -47.93
C ALA A 333 -23.19 -12.95 -46.86
N GLN A 334 -24.51 -13.08 -46.63
CA GLN A 334 -25.23 -12.33 -45.59
C GLN A 334 -24.71 -12.68 -44.18
N THR A 335 -24.49 -13.96 -43.91
CA THR A 335 -23.98 -14.44 -42.62
C THR A 335 -22.57 -13.91 -42.37
N MET A 336 -21.70 -13.95 -43.39
CA MET A 336 -20.36 -13.36 -43.33
C MET A 336 -20.40 -11.85 -43.09
N PHE A 337 -21.29 -11.13 -43.80
CA PHE A 337 -21.47 -9.69 -43.61
C PHE A 337 -21.96 -9.35 -42.19
N LEU A 338 -22.92 -10.12 -41.65
CA LEU A 338 -23.44 -9.93 -40.30
C LEU A 338 -22.35 -10.13 -39.25
N TYR A 339 -21.53 -11.18 -39.37
CA TYR A 339 -20.38 -11.39 -38.48
C TYR A 339 -19.36 -10.25 -38.60
N ALA A 340 -19.06 -9.78 -39.81
CA ALA A 340 -18.18 -8.64 -40.01
C ALA A 340 -18.71 -7.37 -39.32
N CYS A 341 -20.00 -7.05 -39.48
CA CYS A 341 -20.64 -5.93 -38.80
C CYS A 341 -20.59 -6.06 -37.27
N LEU A 342 -20.83 -7.26 -36.73
CA LEU A 342 -20.82 -7.51 -35.29
C LEU A 342 -19.42 -7.34 -34.69
N ILE A 343 -18.38 -7.81 -35.40
CA ILE A 343 -16.97 -7.59 -35.05
C ILE A 343 -16.64 -6.09 -35.07
N ILE A 344 -17.03 -5.37 -36.12
CA ILE A 344 -16.80 -3.92 -36.22
C ILE A 344 -17.48 -3.17 -35.06
N LEU A 345 -18.72 -3.53 -34.72
CA LEU A 345 -19.47 -2.90 -33.62
C LEU A 345 -18.81 -3.19 -32.27
N LEU A 346 -18.33 -4.41 -32.04
CA LEU A 346 -17.55 -4.77 -30.84
C LEU A 346 -16.23 -3.99 -30.75
N LEU A 347 -15.50 -3.85 -31.86
CA LEU A 347 -14.27 -3.05 -31.91
C LEU A 347 -14.55 -1.58 -31.63
N PHE A 348 -15.65 -1.03 -32.16
CA PHE A 348 -16.06 0.35 -31.91
C PHE A 348 -16.47 0.57 -30.44
N ALA A 349 -17.23 -0.36 -29.86
CA ALA A 349 -17.59 -0.33 -28.44
C ALA A 349 -16.37 -0.44 -27.53
N ALA A 350 -15.41 -1.30 -27.85
CA ALA A 350 -14.15 -1.42 -27.13
C ALA A 350 -13.31 -0.13 -27.24
N LEU A 351 -13.20 0.45 -28.44
CA LEU A 351 -12.54 1.73 -28.65
C LEU A 351 -13.20 2.85 -27.85
N LEU A 352 -14.54 2.93 -27.88
CA LEU A 352 -15.31 3.90 -27.11
C LEU A 352 -15.07 3.73 -25.61
N ALA A 353 -15.06 2.49 -25.10
CA ALA A 353 -14.75 2.20 -23.70
C ALA A 353 -13.33 2.61 -23.32
N ILE A 354 -12.34 2.41 -24.21
CA ILE A 354 -10.96 2.88 -24.03
C ILE A 354 -10.92 4.41 -23.99
N ILE A 355 -11.60 5.09 -24.91
CA ILE A 355 -11.67 6.57 -24.96
C ILE A 355 -12.33 7.12 -23.70
N VAL A 356 -13.48 6.58 -23.29
CA VAL A 356 -14.18 6.98 -22.07
C VAL A 356 -13.31 6.75 -20.85
N ARG A 357 -12.67 5.58 -20.75
CA ARG A 357 -11.73 5.27 -19.67
C ARG A 357 -10.57 6.27 -19.67
N ALA A 358 -9.93 6.52 -20.80
CA ALA A 358 -8.85 7.49 -20.93
C ALA A 358 -9.31 8.91 -20.53
N TYR A 359 -10.50 9.34 -20.95
CA TYR A 359 -11.10 10.61 -20.56
C TYR A 359 -11.31 10.70 -19.04
N TRP A 360 -11.86 9.64 -18.42
CA TRP A 360 -12.07 9.58 -16.97
C TRP A 360 -10.74 9.57 -16.20
N THR A 361 -9.75 8.82 -16.67
CA THR A 361 -8.42 8.76 -16.05
C THR A 361 -7.72 10.11 -16.16
N LYS A 362 -7.78 10.75 -17.33
CA LYS A 362 -7.27 12.10 -17.56
C LYS A 362 -7.95 13.13 -16.66
N ASN A 363 -9.28 13.09 -16.53
CA ASN A 363 -9.99 14.00 -15.62
C ASN A 363 -9.63 13.76 -14.16
N ARG A 364 -9.48 12.51 -13.72
CA ARG A 364 -9.00 12.20 -12.37
C ARG A 364 -7.58 12.72 -12.14
N MET A 365 -6.65 12.44 -13.06
CA MET A 365 -5.27 12.92 -12.98
C MET A 365 -5.21 14.46 -13.03
N ASN A 366 -6.03 15.12 -13.84
CA ASN A 366 -6.10 16.58 -13.89
C ASN A 366 -6.67 17.18 -12.59
N MET A 367 -7.70 16.55 -12.01
CA MET A 367 -8.21 16.97 -10.70
C MET A 367 -7.18 16.75 -9.59
N GLU A 368 -6.46 15.63 -9.62
CA GLU A 368 -5.42 15.31 -8.65
C GLU A 368 -4.21 16.23 -8.81
N LEU A 369 -3.78 16.50 -10.04
CA LEU A 369 -2.72 17.45 -10.36
C LEU A 369 -3.13 18.88 -9.98
N SER A 370 -4.39 19.28 -10.19
CA SER A 370 -4.90 20.57 -9.74
C SER A 370 -4.93 20.68 -8.21
N ARG A 371 -5.33 19.60 -7.51
CA ARG A 371 -5.25 19.53 -6.04
C ARG A 371 -3.81 19.57 -5.54
N GLN A 372 -2.89 18.84 -6.17
CA GLN A 372 -1.47 18.84 -5.83
C GLN A 372 -0.85 20.21 -6.09
N LYS A 373 -1.15 20.84 -7.22
CA LYS A 373 -0.69 22.19 -7.56
C LYS A 373 -1.20 23.21 -6.55
N LYS A 374 -2.50 23.16 -6.20
CA LYS A 374 -3.08 24.03 -5.18
C LYS A 374 -2.46 23.80 -3.80
N LYS A 375 -2.25 22.53 -3.40
CA LYS A 375 -1.58 22.19 -2.14
C LYS A 375 -0.12 22.64 -2.13
N LEU A 376 0.58 22.57 -3.26
CA LEU A 376 1.95 23.01 -3.41
C LEU A 376 2.06 24.55 -3.39
N GLU A 377 1.11 25.24 -4.01
CA GLU A 377 0.99 26.71 -3.92
C GLU A 377 0.70 27.14 -2.47
N GLU A 378 -0.26 26.50 -1.79
CA GLU A 378 -0.54 26.74 -0.37
C GLU A 378 0.68 26.44 0.53
N GLN A 379 1.40 25.34 0.28
CA GLN A 379 2.63 25.01 1.00
C GLN A 379 3.74 26.02 0.73
N ARG A 380 3.92 26.47 -0.51
CA ARG A 380 4.90 27.48 -0.87
C ARG A 380 4.60 28.82 -0.18
N ASP A 381 3.34 29.25 -0.20
CA ASP A 381 2.91 30.50 0.41
C ASP A 381 3.02 30.45 1.94
N GLN A 382 2.71 29.30 2.54
CA GLN A 382 2.97 29.03 3.97
C GLN A 382 4.47 29.07 4.29
N LEU A 383 5.32 28.53 3.41
CA LEU A 383 6.76 28.48 3.63
C LEU A 383 7.38 29.87 3.52
N ILE A 384 6.91 30.69 2.56
CA ILE A 384 7.30 32.09 2.42
C ILE A 384 6.84 32.90 3.64
N SER A 385 5.60 32.73 4.10
CA SER A 385 5.11 33.45 5.29
C SER A 385 5.83 33.02 6.56
N LEU A 386 6.09 31.72 6.73
CA LEU A 386 6.83 31.18 7.87
C LEU A 386 8.29 31.64 7.85
N SER A 387 8.94 31.65 6.69
CA SER A 387 10.30 32.18 6.55
C SER A 387 10.35 33.66 6.93
N LYS A 388 9.37 34.44 6.48
CA LYS A 388 9.27 35.87 6.83
C LYS A 388 9.02 36.06 8.32
N GLN A 389 8.11 35.29 8.91
CA GLN A 389 7.85 35.31 10.36
C GLN A 389 9.08 34.89 11.16
N LEU A 390 9.83 33.90 10.69
CA LEU A 390 11.06 33.45 11.32
C LEU A 390 12.13 34.55 11.25
N GLU A 391 12.30 35.19 10.10
CA GLU A 391 13.24 36.30 9.93
C GLU A 391 12.85 37.50 10.81
N GLU A 392 11.57 37.89 10.81
CA GLU A 392 11.03 38.93 11.68
C GLU A 392 11.21 38.60 13.16
N ALA A 393 10.93 37.36 13.57
CA ALA A 393 11.12 36.92 14.95
C ALA A 393 12.60 36.90 15.35
N THR A 394 13.48 36.48 14.44
CA THR A 394 14.93 36.44 14.67
C THR A 394 15.48 37.87 14.80
N HIS A 395 15.05 38.78 13.91
CA HIS A 395 15.41 40.20 13.98
C HIS A 395 14.84 40.87 15.23
N ALA A 396 13.57 40.63 15.58
CA ALA A 396 12.95 41.14 16.81
C ALA A 396 13.69 40.64 18.06
N LYS A 397 14.12 39.37 18.07
CA LYS A 397 14.94 38.80 19.14
C LYS A 397 16.30 39.49 19.26
N LEU A 398 16.96 39.81 18.14
CA LEU A 398 18.23 40.54 18.12
C LEU A 398 18.10 41.96 18.69
N VAL A 399 17.07 42.69 18.25
CA VAL A 399 16.76 44.04 18.75
C VAL A 399 16.41 43.98 20.24
N PHE A 400 15.61 43.00 20.67
CA PHE A 400 15.24 42.82 22.07
C PHE A 400 16.47 42.64 22.96
N PHE A 401 17.39 41.71 22.67
CA PHE A 401 18.56 41.48 23.52
C PHE A 401 19.54 42.65 23.55
N THR A 402 19.69 43.36 22.43
CA THR A 402 20.56 44.54 22.36
C THR A 402 20.00 45.67 23.22
N ASN A 403 18.70 45.95 23.09
CA ASN A 403 18.03 46.99 23.86
C ASN A 403 17.98 46.64 25.35
N VAL A 404 17.60 45.41 25.70
CA VAL A 404 17.53 44.96 27.10
C VAL A 404 18.88 45.04 27.81
N SER A 405 19.98 44.71 27.12
CA SER A 405 21.32 44.81 27.72
C SER A 405 21.70 46.27 28.00
N HIS A 406 21.37 47.19 27.09
CA HIS A 406 21.55 48.62 27.28
C HIS A 406 20.68 49.17 28.43
N ASP A 407 19.42 48.73 28.46
CA ASP A 407 18.43 49.13 29.47
C ASP A 407 18.75 48.57 30.87
N PHE A 408 19.52 47.48 30.98
CA PHE A 408 20.05 47.00 32.26
C PHE A 408 21.36 47.70 32.65
N ARG A 409 22.26 47.97 31.71
CA ARG A 409 23.55 48.63 32.00
C ARG A 409 23.33 50.01 32.61
N THR A 410 22.45 50.81 32.01
CA THR A 410 22.20 52.20 32.43
C THR A 410 21.77 52.34 33.90
N PRO A 411 20.71 51.65 34.39
CA PRO A 411 20.30 51.76 35.79
C PRO A 411 21.33 51.13 36.74
N LEU A 412 22.04 50.07 36.34
CA LEU A 412 23.06 49.47 37.19
C LEU A 412 24.26 50.40 37.39
N THR A 413 24.73 51.09 36.35
CA THR A 413 25.77 52.11 36.47
C THR A 413 25.31 53.26 37.37
N LEU A 414 24.06 53.71 37.24
CA LEU A 414 23.49 54.75 38.09
C LEU A 414 23.29 54.32 39.56
N VAL A 415 23.33 53.02 39.86
CA VAL A 415 23.31 52.49 41.24
C VAL A 415 24.74 52.25 41.76
N ALA A 416 25.68 51.85 40.91
CA ALA A 416 27.07 51.59 41.28
C ALA A 416 27.73 52.83 41.87
N ASP A 417 27.74 53.95 41.12
CA ASP A 417 28.50 55.14 41.50
C ASP A 417 28.02 55.74 42.85
N PRO A 418 26.71 55.90 43.13
CA PRO A 418 26.28 56.40 44.44
C PRO A 418 26.57 55.46 45.59
N VAL A 419 26.55 54.14 45.36
CA VAL A 419 26.88 53.15 46.40
C VAL A 419 28.37 53.20 46.71
N GLU A 420 29.23 53.33 45.70
CA GLU A 420 30.68 53.51 45.86
C GLU A 420 30.98 54.78 46.67
N GLN A 421 30.36 55.91 46.31
CA GLN A 421 30.48 57.17 47.06
C GLN A 421 30.02 57.05 48.52
N LEU A 422 28.94 56.32 48.79
CA LEU A 422 28.46 56.12 50.15
C LEU A 422 29.40 55.21 50.96
N LEU A 423 29.99 54.19 50.34
CA LEU A 423 30.95 53.30 51.01
C LEU A 423 32.24 54.00 51.47
N GLU A 424 32.60 55.11 50.82
CA GLU A 424 33.72 55.96 51.22
C GLU A 424 33.39 56.89 52.41
N ASP A 425 32.11 57.03 52.78
CA ASP A 425 31.69 57.88 53.91
C ASP A 425 31.99 57.22 55.27
N LYS A 426 32.80 57.92 56.07
CA LYS A 426 33.22 57.49 57.41
C LYS A 426 32.13 57.59 58.48
N ALA A 427 30.98 58.21 58.17
CA ALA A 427 29.86 58.39 59.10
C ALA A 427 28.87 57.20 59.14
N LEU A 428 29.07 56.19 58.29
CA LEU A 428 28.17 55.04 58.23
C LEU A 428 28.24 54.18 59.49
N THR A 429 27.07 53.72 59.96
CA THR A 429 27.01 52.67 60.98
C THR A 429 27.50 51.33 60.40
N PRO A 430 28.05 50.41 61.22
CA PRO A 430 28.50 49.09 60.76
C PRO A 430 27.41 48.32 59.98
N ARG A 431 26.13 48.48 60.37
CA ARG A 431 24.99 47.88 59.66
C ARG A 431 24.76 48.50 58.29
N GLN A 432 24.81 49.83 58.16
CA GLN A 432 24.65 50.52 56.88
C GLN A 432 25.80 50.20 55.92
N GLN A 433 27.03 50.15 56.42
CA GLN A 433 28.20 49.80 55.63
C GLN A 433 28.12 48.36 55.11
N SER A 434 27.70 47.40 55.95
CA SER A 434 27.47 46.02 55.53
C SER A 434 26.40 45.92 54.44
N LEU A 435 25.27 46.63 54.57
CA LEU A 435 24.21 46.65 53.55
C LEU A 435 24.68 47.25 52.23
N LEU A 436 25.43 48.35 52.26
CA LEU A 436 25.97 48.99 51.06
C LEU A 436 27.02 48.12 50.35
N LYS A 437 27.86 47.39 51.10
CA LYS A 437 28.80 46.41 50.52
C LYS A 437 28.08 45.29 49.77
N VAL A 438 26.97 44.79 50.31
CA VAL A 438 26.13 43.79 49.63
C VAL A 438 25.53 44.36 48.34
N VAL A 439 25.03 45.60 48.36
CA VAL A 439 24.49 46.25 47.14
C VAL A 439 25.60 46.44 46.10
N HIS A 440 26.77 46.95 46.51
CA HIS A 440 27.93 47.17 45.64
C HIS A 440 28.34 45.88 44.93
N LYS A 441 28.57 44.80 45.69
CA LYS A 441 28.92 43.47 45.17
C LYS A 441 27.92 43.00 44.12
N ASN A 442 26.62 43.09 44.42
CA ASN A 442 25.57 42.62 43.50
C ASN A 442 25.46 43.44 42.22
N VAL A 443 25.61 44.77 42.29
CA VAL A 443 25.58 45.64 41.11
C VAL A 443 26.75 45.35 40.17
N HIS A 444 27.96 45.17 40.71
CA HIS A 444 29.13 44.81 39.90
C HIS A 444 29.02 43.43 39.27
N ILE A 445 28.46 42.45 40.00
CA ILE A 445 28.16 41.13 39.42
C ILE A 445 27.22 41.28 38.23
N LEU A 446 26.11 42.03 38.38
CA LEU A 446 25.12 42.21 37.30
C LEU A 446 25.71 42.94 36.08
N LEU A 447 26.47 44.03 36.29
CA LEU A 447 27.13 44.75 35.20
C LEU A 447 28.05 43.84 34.39
N ARG A 448 28.84 43.01 35.07
CA ARG A 448 29.73 42.05 34.42
C ARG A 448 28.96 40.98 33.64
N LEU A 449 27.86 40.47 34.19
CA LEU A 449 27.02 39.48 33.49
C LEU A 449 26.41 40.06 32.22
N VAL A 450 25.91 41.30 32.27
CA VAL A 450 25.39 42.01 31.09
C VAL A 450 26.48 42.17 30.04
N ASN A 451 27.71 42.53 30.43
CA ASN A 451 28.84 42.66 29.51
C ASN A 451 29.26 41.29 28.91
N GLN A 452 29.31 40.22 29.70
CA GLN A 452 29.62 38.88 29.20
C GLN A 452 28.60 38.38 28.17
N ILE A 453 27.31 38.66 28.39
CA ILE A 453 26.24 38.32 27.42
C ILE A 453 26.44 39.08 26.11
N LEU A 454 26.81 40.36 26.17
CA LEU A 454 27.06 41.18 24.99
C LEU A 454 28.30 40.73 24.22
N ASP A 455 29.39 40.42 24.89
CA ASP A 455 30.63 39.93 24.25
C ASP A 455 30.38 38.60 23.54
N PHE A 456 29.64 37.70 24.16
CA PHE A 456 29.24 36.44 23.54
C PHE A 456 28.35 36.65 22.30
N ARG A 457 27.41 37.61 22.34
CA ARG A 457 26.56 37.95 21.17
C ARG A 457 27.34 38.58 20.03
N LYS A 458 28.38 39.36 20.32
CA LYS A 458 29.27 39.90 19.28
C LYS A 458 30.03 38.77 18.59
N TYR A 459 30.47 37.76 19.34
CA TYR A 459 31.13 36.58 18.78
C TYR A 459 30.21 35.75 17.86
N GLU A 460 28.96 35.44 18.26
CA GLU A 460 28.01 34.68 17.40
C GLU A 460 27.66 35.35 16.07
N ASN A 461 27.81 36.67 15.98
CA ASN A 461 27.46 37.45 14.79
C ASN A 461 28.70 37.87 13.98
N ASP A 462 29.88 37.29 14.26
CA ASP A 462 31.17 37.65 13.65
C ASP A 462 31.52 39.15 13.78
N LYS A 463 31.02 39.82 14.83
CA LYS A 463 31.24 41.25 15.12
C LYS A 463 32.24 41.49 16.26
N LEU A 464 32.84 40.44 16.81
CA LEU A 464 33.84 40.57 17.87
C LEU A 464 35.23 40.72 17.25
N GLU A 465 35.75 41.94 17.27
CA GLU A 465 37.06 42.26 16.70
C GLU A 465 38.19 42.01 17.70
N LEU A 466 39.36 41.63 17.17
CA LEU A 466 40.56 41.34 17.94
C LEU A 466 41.57 42.48 17.82
N VAL A 467 41.98 43.07 18.93
CA VAL A 467 42.98 44.16 18.95
C VAL A 467 44.33 43.55 19.34
N ARG A 468 45.17 43.27 18.35
CA ARG A 468 46.46 42.59 18.57
C ARG A 468 47.57 43.58 18.91
N ALA A 469 48.26 43.35 20.02
CA ALA A 469 49.48 44.05 20.38
C ALA A 469 50.60 43.04 20.71
N ASN A 470 51.84 43.37 20.33
CA ASN A 470 52.99 42.54 20.71
C ASN A 470 53.23 42.69 22.21
N MET A 471 53.03 41.61 22.97
CA MET A 471 53.27 41.59 24.42
C MET A 471 54.06 40.35 24.83
N ASN A 472 54.82 40.48 25.91
CA ASN A 472 55.51 39.36 26.53
C ASN A 472 54.56 38.66 27.50
N LEU A 473 54.01 37.51 27.10
CA LEU A 473 53.01 36.79 27.88
C LEU A 473 53.55 36.33 29.24
N ARG A 474 54.85 36.03 29.37
CA ARG A 474 55.48 35.67 30.65
C ARG A 474 55.33 36.78 31.68
N VAL A 475 55.65 38.02 31.30
CA VAL A 475 55.62 39.19 32.19
C VAL A 475 54.18 39.47 32.63
N GLN A 476 53.24 39.38 31.69
CA GLN A 476 51.83 39.64 31.99
C GLN A 476 51.19 38.57 32.88
N LEU A 477 51.52 37.28 32.69
CA LEU A 477 51.07 36.21 33.58
C LEU A 477 51.60 36.37 35.02
N GLN A 478 52.83 36.86 35.19
CA GLN A 478 53.39 37.18 36.50
C GLN A 478 52.59 38.31 37.19
N GLU A 479 52.24 39.35 36.44
CA GLU A 479 51.43 40.48 36.93
C GLU A 479 50.03 40.00 37.33
N TRP A 480 49.34 39.24 36.46
CA TRP A 480 47.98 38.73 36.74
C TRP A 480 47.95 37.72 37.90
N SER A 481 48.99 36.88 38.02
CA SER A 481 49.13 35.95 39.15
C SER A 481 49.17 36.66 40.50
N HIS A 482 49.73 37.89 40.56
CA HIS A 482 49.86 38.63 41.80
C HIS A 482 48.49 38.94 42.45
N SER A 483 47.47 39.19 41.63
CA SER A 483 46.09 39.47 42.08
C SER A 483 45.46 38.33 42.89
N PHE A 484 46.00 37.10 42.81
CA PHE A 484 45.50 35.92 43.53
C PHE A 484 46.35 35.53 44.75
N GLN A 485 47.48 36.19 45.01
CA GLN A 485 48.38 35.83 46.12
C GLN A 485 47.74 35.99 47.50
N THR A 486 46.98 37.06 47.71
CA THR A 486 46.26 37.28 48.99
C THR A 486 45.22 36.20 49.24
N LEU A 487 44.53 35.75 48.19
CA LEU A 487 43.54 34.69 48.27
C LEU A 487 44.20 33.33 48.56
N ALA A 488 45.32 33.04 47.91
CA ALA A 488 46.12 31.84 48.17
C ALA A 488 46.58 31.76 49.62
N LEU A 489 47.06 32.88 50.19
CA LEU A 489 47.45 32.97 51.60
C LEU A 489 46.26 32.75 52.55
N LYS A 490 45.10 33.36 52.26
CA LYS A 490 43.90 33.29 53.11
C LYS A 490 43.26 31.90 53.10
N LYS A 491 43.27 31.19 51.95
CA LYS A 491 42.77 29.81 51.82
C LYS A 491 43.85 28.74 52.03
N HIS A 492 45.05 29.13 52.46
CA HIS A 492 46.21 28.23 52.61
C HIS A 492 46.50 27.37 51.35
N ILE A 493 46.22 27.88 50.15
CA ILE A 493 46.46 27.16 48.88
C ILE A 493 47.91 27.39 48.43
N HIS A 494 48.62 26.32 48.07
CA HIS A 494 49.95 26.42 47.47
C HIS A 494 49.84 26.82 46.01
N PHE A 495 50.10 28.10 45.71
CA PHE A 495 50.02 28.66 44.36
C PHE A 495 51.41 28.87 43.75
N VAL A 496 51.67 28.24 42.60
CA VAL A 496 52.97 28.30 41.92
C VAL A 496 52.79 28.65 40.43
N LEU A 497 53.63 29.57 39.94
CA LEU A 497 53.79 29.86 38.51
C LEU A 497 55.15 29.32 38.05
N GLU A 498 55.12 28.32 37.19
CA GLU A 498 56.30 27.67 36.60
C GLU A 498 56.45 28.05 35.13
N VAL A 499 57.67 28.35 34.68
CA VAL A 499 57.97 28.60 33.27
C VAL A 499 59.09 27.67 32.84
N ASN A 500 58.77 26.73 31.94
CA ASN A 500 59.66 25.58 31.64
C ASN A 500 60.79 25.90 30.65
N ASP A 501 60.84 27.11 30.07
CA ASP A 501 61.86 27.51 29.09
C ASP A 501 62.38 28.93 29.35
N ASP A 502 63.39 29.08 30.21
CA ASP A 502 63.99 30.37 30.57
C ASP A 502 64.67 31.13 29.43
N ARG A 503 64.83 30.53 28.24
CA ARG A 503 65.48 31.18 27.09
C ARG A 503 64.52 31.61 25.99
N ALA A 504 63.23 31.29 26.07
CA ALA A 504 62.25 31.69 25.08
C ALA A 504 61.68 33.09 25.36
N ASP A 505 61.80 33.99 24.38
CA ASP A 505 61.04 35.25 24.37
C ASP A 505 59.59 34.94 23.99
N TYR A 506 58.69 35.03 24.97
CA TYR A 506 57.24 34.88 24.79
C TYR A 506 56.59 36.15 24.21
N LEU A 507 57.29 36.84 23.31
CA LEU A 507 56.78 38.01 22.61
C LEU A 507 55.81 37.54 21.52
N MET A 508 54.53 37.86 21.68
CA MET A 508 53.48 37.45 20.76
C MET A 508 52.40 38.51 20.61
N ALA A 509 51.79 38.55 19.42
CA ALA A 509 50.69 39.41 19.06
C ALA A 509 49.38 38.84 19.61
N VAL A 510 48.96 39.33 20.75
CA VAL A 510 47.71 38.93 21.41
C VAL A 510 46.94 40.15 21.85
N ASP A 511 45.65 39.96 22.09
CA ASP A 511 44.79 40.95 22.73
C ASP A 511 44.91 40.77 24.25
N ALA A 512 45.60 41.72 24.89
CA ALA A 512 45.95 41.64 26.30
C ALA A 512 44.73 41.50 27.21
N GLU A 513 43.65 42.23 26.92
CA GLU A 513 42.41 42.24 27.70
C GLU A 513 41.69 40.89 27.60
N LYS A 514 41.52 40.37 26.37
CA LYS A 514 40.86 39.08 26.16
C LYS A 514 41.68 37.94 26.77
N MET A 515 43.01 38.02 26.70
CA MET A 515 43.90 37.04 27.33
C MET A 515 43.90 37.12 28.86
N GLU A 516 43.86 38.31 29.44
CA GLU A 516 43.66 38.51 30.88
C GLU A 516 42.36 37.83 31.33
N ARG A 517 41.27 38.03 30.58
CA ARG A 517 39.96 37.44 30.90
C ARG A 517 39.96 35.92 30.79
N VAL A 518 40.64 35.33 29.80
CA VAL A 518 40.86 33.87 29.73
C VAL A 518 41.57 33.40 30.99
N TYR A 519 42.69 34.04 31.34
CA TYR A 519 43.52 33.66 32.48
C TYR A 519 42.76 33.74 33.81
N PHE A 520 42.08 34.86 34.07
CA PHE A 520 41.28 35.07 35.28
C PHE A 520 40.10 34.08 35.38
N ASN A 521 39.48 33.71 34.26
CA ASN A 521 38.39 32.73 34.30
C ASN A 521 38.88 31.35 34.75
N LEU A 522 40.01 30.91 34.19
CA LEU A 522 40.59 29.62 34.54
C LEU A 522 41.09 29.60 35.98
N LEU A 523 41.75 30.67 36.40
CA LEU A 523 42.33 30.78 37.74
C LEU A 523 41.26 30.95 38.83
N SER A 524 40.22 31.77 38.60
CA SER A 524 39.10 31.90 39.54
C SER A 524 38.34 30.59 39.73
N ASN A 525 38.15 29.80 38.65
CA ASN A 525 37.59 28.45 38.77
C ASN A 525 38.51 27.55 39.61
N ALA A 526 39.82 27.55 39.36
CA ALA A 526 40.77 26.77 40.16
C ALA A 526 40.71 27.12 41.66
N PHE A 527 40.72 28.41 42.02
CA PHE A 527 40.63 28.86 43.43
C PHE A 527 39.26 28.62 44.08
N LYS A 528 38.19 28.54 43.27
CA LYS A 528 36.84 28.26 43.75
C LYS A 528 36.67 26.78 44.12
N PHE A 529 37.19 25.88 43.30
CA PHE A 529 36.97 24.44 43.44
C PHE A 529 38.10 23.69 44.15
N THR A 530 39.20 24.38 44.50
CA THR A 530 40.28 23.83 45.31
C THR A 530 40.00 24.03 46.81
N PRO A 531 39.99 22.97 47.63
CA PRO A 531 39.80 23.08 49.07
C PRO A 531 41.02 23.72 49.76
N GLU A 532 40.86 24.09 51.02
CA GLU A 532 41.94 24.62 51.87
C GLU A 532 43.13 23.63 51.93
N ASN A 533 44.37 24.13 51.83
CA ASN A 533 45.60 23.33 51.71
C ASN A 533 45.81 22.59 50.37
N GLY A 534 45.00 22.85 49.35
CA GLY A 534 45.23 22.34 48.00
C GLY A 534 46.37 23.06 47.25
N THR A 535 46.67 22.60 46.03
CA THR A 535 47.72 23.14 45.17
C THR A 535 47.13 23.62 43.84
N ILE A 536 47.56 24.80 43.39
CA ILE A 536 47.26 25.34 42.06
C ILE A 536 48.59 25.66 41.37
N THR A 537 48.82 25.06 40.21
CA THR A 537 50.04 25.24 39.41
C THR A 537 49.68 25.82 38.05
N VAL A 538 50.32 26.93 37.70
CA VAL A 538 50.25 27.53 36.36
C VAL A 538 51.57 27.27 35.66
N THR A 539 51.54 26.61 34.51
CA THR A 539 52.74 26.28 33.73
C THR A 539 52.69 26.96 32.36
N LEU A 540 53.74 27.72 32.03
CA LEU A 540 53.95 28.27 30.69
C LEU A 540 55.08 27.52 29.98
N SER A 541 54.82 27.03 28.77
CA SER A 541 55.78 26.27 27.95
C SER A 541 55.63 26.57 26.46
N THR A 542 56.63 26.23 25.65
CA THR A 542 56.58 26.32 24.19
C THR A 542 56.30 24.95 23.59
N LEU A 543 55.47 24.91 22.54
CA LEU A 543 55.13 23.69 21.80
C LEU A 543 55.30 23.93 20.30
N THR A 544 55.89 22.97 19.59
CA THR A 544 55.89 22.95 18.13
C THR A 544 54.91 21.87 17.66
N LYS A 545 53.83 22.28 16.98
CA LYS A 545 52.87 21.33 16.36
C LYS A 545 53.42 20.82 15.02
N GLU A 546 52.95 19.66 14.54
CA GLU A 546 53.47 18.95 13.35
C GLU A 546 53.51 19.80 12.06
N GLU A 547 52.71 20.87 11.98
CA GLU A 547 52.67 21.83 10.86
C GLU A 547 53.77 22.91 10.91
N GLY A 548 54.72 22.85 11.85
CA GLY A 548 55.86 23.77 11.95
C GLY A 548 55.59 25.11 12.66
N GLY A 549 54.37 25.34 13.16
CA GLY A 549 54.02 26.52 13.95
C GLY A 549 54.50 26.40 15.41
N ARG A 550 55.07 27.49 15.96
CA ARG A 550 55.35 27.65 17.40
C ARG A 550 54.08 28.10 18.13
N TYR A 551 53.75 27.43 19.22
CA TYR A 551 52.63 27.76 20.11
C TYR A 551 53.16 28.01 21.53
N ALA A 552 52.50 28.93 22.23
CA ALA A 552 52.62 29.08 23.67
C ALA A 552 51.54 28.23 24.33
N ARG A 553 51.95 27.32 25.22
CA ARG A 553 51.06 26.45 25.98
C ARG A 553 50.99 26.94 27.42
N LEU A 554 49.81 27.39 27.81
CA LEU A 554 49.45 27.80 29.17
C LEU A 554 48.59 26.69 29.80
N VAL A 555 49.08 26.12 30.89
CA VAL A 555 48.39 25.07 31.65
C VAL A 555 48.01 25.61 33.02
N VAL A 556 46.76 25.44 33.43
CA VAL A 556 46.28 25.75 34.79
C VAL A 556 45.79 24.44 35.40
N ALA A 557 46.52 23.93 36.39
CA ALA A 557 46.24 22.69 37.08
C ALA A 557 45.86 22.95 38.54
N ASP A 558 44.78 22.33 39.00
CA ASP A 558 44.30 22.39 40.37
C ASP A 558 44.14 20.99 40.98
N THR A 559 44.20 20.89 42.31
CA THR A 559 43.93 19.65 43.07
C THR A 559 42.53 19.67 43.70
N GLY A 560 41.56 20.29 43.04
CA GLY A 560 40.19 20.44 43.51
C GLY A 560 39.34 19.18 43.38
N SER A 561 38.01 19.36 43.46
CA SER A 561 37.04 18.26 43.40
C SER A 561 37.05 17.46 42.08
N GLY A 562 37.67 17.99 41.02
CA GLY A 562 37.62 17.41 39.69
C GLY A 562 36.21 17.47 39.06
N ILE A 563 36.13 17.03 37.80
CA ILE A 563 34.94 17.07 36.96
C ILE A 563 34.69 15.66 36.42
N SER A 564 33.45 15.17 36.52
CA SER A 564 33.10 13.83 36.03
C SER A 564 33.15 13.74 34.50
N VAL A 565 33.33 12.52 33.96
CA VAL A 565 33.42 12.25 32.51
C VAL A 565 32.16 12.67 31.74
N GLN A 566 31.00 12.71 32.42
CA GLN A 566 29.75 13.16 31.80
C GLN A 566 29.73 14.68 31.61
N HIS A 567 30.27 15.42 32.58
CA HIS A 567 30.21 16.88 32.57
C HIS A 567 31.34 17.51 31.77
N ILE A 568 32.53 16.90 31.73
CA ILE A 568 33.73 17.48 31.08
C ILE A 568 33.49 17.84 29.60
N ARG A 569 32.62 17.10 28.90
CA ARG A 569 32.30 17.33 27.48
C ARG A 569 31.49 18.60 27.23
N HIS A 570 30.82 19.10 28.27
CA HIS A 570 29.84 20.17 28.18
C HIS A 570 30.28 21.45 28.93
N ILE A 571 31.44 21.47 29.59
CA ILE A 571 31.88 22.63 30.39
C ILE A 571 32.10 23.90 29.56
N PHE A 572 32.30 23.77 28.25
CA PHE A 572 32.41 24.88 27.32
C PHE A 572 31.06 25.24 26.65
N ASP A 573 29.98 24.50 26.95
CA ASP A 573 28.63 24.81 26.49
C ASP A 573 28.05 25.98 27.27
N ARG A 574 27.15 26.73 26.60
CA ARG A 574 26.57 27.95 27.15
C ARG A 574 25.61 27.66 28.31
N PHE A 575 25.71 28.45 29.36
CA PHE A 575 24.88 28.33 30.57
C PHE A 575 24.97 26.95 31.22
N TYR A 576 25.97 26.16 30.84
CA TYR A 576 26.16 24.83 31.39
C TYR A 576 26.80 24.95 32.76
N GLN A 577 26.18 24.33 33.76
CA GLN A 577 26.64 24.28 35.13
C GLN A 577 26.48 22.85 35.64
N ILE A 578 27.49 22.36 36.34
CA ILE A 578 27.54 20.98 36.85
C ILE A 578 26.55 20.79 38.00
N ASP A 579 26.37 21.84 38.83
CA ASP A 579 25.37 21.91 39.89
C ASP A 579 24.75 23.31 39.92
N VAL A 580 23.43 23.39 40.08
CA VAL A 580 22.63 24.64 40.13
C VAL A 580 23.04 25.54 41.31
N ASN A 581 23.80 25.00 42.28
CA ASN A 581 24.09 25.64 43.57
C ASN A 581 25.45 26.34 43.64
N HIS A 582 26.24 26.35 42.56
CA HIS A 582 27.51 27.09 42.55
C HIS A 582 27.35 28.42 41.84
N ALA A 583 27.54 29.53 42.56
CA ALA A 583 27.43 30.89 42.05
C ALA A 583 28.36 31.15 40.84
N GLY A 584 27.82 31.04 39.63
CA GLY A 584 28.50 31.27 38.37
C GLY A 584 27.47 31.46 37.27
N SER A 585 27.84 32.11 36.16
CA SER A 585 26.91 32.36 35.05
C SER A 585 26.82 31.24 34.03
N GLY A 586 27.76 30.28 34.08
CA GLY A 586 27.93 29.26 33.02
C GLY A 586 28.36 29.85 31.67
N ILE A 587 28.78 31.12 31.62
CA ILE A 587 29.24 31.81 30.39
C ILE A 587 30.77 31.89 30.34
N GLY A 588 31.44 31.87 31.49
CA GLY A 588 32.87 32.13 31.63
C GLY A 588 33.79 31.26 30.76
N LEU A 589 33.65 29.94 30.84
CA LEU A 589 34.46 28.99 30.07
C LEU A 589 34.12 29.03 28.57
N ALA A 590 32.84 29.20 28.21
CA ALA A 590 32.42 29.35 26.83
C ALA A 590 33.03 30.62 26.18
N LEU A 591 33.11 31.72 26.94
CA LEU A 591 33.75 32.95 26.48
C LEU A 591 35.28 32.83 26.43
N ALA A 592 35.90 32.13 27.39
CA ALA A 592 37.33 31.82 27.35
C ALA A 592 37.69 31.01 26.09
N LYS A 593 36.86 30.02 25.73
CA LYS A 593 36.98 29.28 24.47
C LYS A 593 36.84 30.19 23.25
N ALA A 594 35.81 31.03 23.20
CA ALA A 594 35.61 31.98 22.10
C ALA A 594 36.82 32.92 21.92
N PHE A 595 37.38 33.45 23.02
CA PHE A 595 38.58 34.30 22.97
C PHE A 595 39.83 33.54 22.50
N VAL A 596 40.04 32.30 22.95
CA VAL A 596 41.17 31.47 22.51
C VAL A 596 41.05 31.13 21.02
N GLU A 597 39.85 30.76 20.55
CA GLU A 597 39.58 30.47 19.14
C GLU A 597 39.76 31.70 18.24
N LEU A 598 39.37 32.90 18.70
CA LEU A 598 39.62 34.16 17.99
C LEU A 598 41.12 34.47 17.82
N HIS A 599 41.96 34.02 18.76
CA HIS A 599 43.41 34.09 18.63
C HIS A 599 44.01 32.99 17.74
N GLY A 600 43.18 32.12 17.15
CA GLY A 600 43.63 30.94 16.39
C GLY A 600 44.21 29.84 17.28
N GLY A 601 43.89 29.87 18.57
CA GLY A 601 44.32 28.88 19.56
C GLY A 601 43.26 27.82 19.86
N GLU A 602 43.61 26.91 20.78
CA GLU A 602 42.75 25.82 21.22
C GLU A 602 42.76 25.73 22.76
N ILE A 603 41.60 25.53 23.38
CA ILE A 603 41.47 25.27 24.82
C ILE A 603 40.88 23.88 25.05
N THR A 604 41.48 23.13 25.96
CA THR A 604 41.08 21.77 26.34
C THR A 604 41.08 21.64 27.86
N ALA A 605 40.36 20.64 28.38
CA ALA A 605 40.29 20.35 29.81
C ALA A 605 40.30 18.86 30.05
N ASP A 606 41.17 18.41 30.95
CA ASP A 606 41.27 17.05 31.44
C ASP A 606 41.04 17.05 32.95
N SER A 607 40.19 16.16 33.45
CA SER A 607 39.86 16.13 34.88
C SER A 607 39.58 14.71 35.35
N VAL A 608 39.92 14.44 36.61
CA VAL A 608 39.57 13.20 37.30
C VAL A 608 38.88 13.56 38.60
N GLU A 609 37.65 13.06 38.77
CA GLU A 609 36.84 13.28 39.96
C GLU A 609 37.60 12.90 41.24
N GLY A 610 37.64 13.84 42.19
CA GLY A 610 38.37 13.74 43.45
C GLY A 610 39.89 13.94 43.38
N LYS A 611 40.47 14.21 42.19
CA LYS A 611 41.92 14.44 42.04
C LYS A 611 42.29 15.83 41.52
N GLY A 612 41.39 16.50 40.81
CA GLY A 612 41.59 17.86 40.30
C GLY A 612 41.41 18.00 38.78
N THR A 613 41.60 19.21 38.27
CA THR A 613 41.38 19.56 36.86
C THR A 613 42.60 20.23 36.26
N VAL A 614 42.83 19.98 34.97
CA VAL A 614 43.90 20.59 34.17
C VAL A 614 43.29 21.23 32.93
N PHE A 615 43.36 22.56 32.85
CA PHE A 615 43.02 23.32 31.65
C PHE A 615 44.28 23.60 30.85
N THR A 616 44.25 23.32 29.54
CA THR A 616 45.36 23.57 28.62
C THR A 616 44.92 24.52 27.52
N VAL A 617 45.63 25.64 27.37
CA VAL A 617 45.41 26.67 26.36
C VAL A 617 46.63 26.76 25.46
N ASP A 618 46.46 26.47 24.17
CA ASP A 618 47.50 26.56 23.15
C ASP A 618 47.22 27.76 22.23
N ILE A 619 48.16 28.71 22.15
CA ILE A 619 48.00 29.93 21.32
C ILE A 619 49.17 30.06 20.34
N PRO A 620 48.92 30.33 19.05
CA PRO A 620 49.99 30.48 18.07
C PRO A 620 50.87 31.70 18.40
N MET A 621 52.18 31.50 18.46
CA MET A 621 53.16 32.57 18.63
C MET A 621 53.35 33.31 17.31
N THR A 622 52.56 34.36 17.09
CA THR A 622 52.69 35.27 15.95
C THR A 622 53.23 36.62 16.44
N VAL A 623 53.94 37.36 15.59
CA VAL A 623 54.41 38.73 15.88
C VAL A 623 53.97 39.61 14.71
N VAL A 624 53.43 40.81 14.98
CA VAL A 624 52.97 41.74 13.92
C VAL A 624 53.94 42.91 13.83
N GLU A 625 54.34 43.33 12.62
CA GLU A 625 55.31 44.42 12.38
C GLU A 625 54.71 45.83 12.64
N GLU A 626 53.40 46.02 12.44
CA GLU A 626 52.67 47.26 12.74
C GLU A 626 51.52 47.00 13.73
N PRO A 627 51.57 47.53 14.97
CA PRO A 627 50.48 47.40 15.95
C PRO A 627 49.22 48.15 15.47
N SER A 628 48.04 47.58 15.69
CA SER A 628 46.77 48.13 15.17
C SER A 628 46.09 49.20 16.06
N ALA A 629 46.65 49.63 17.20
CA ALA A 629 46.02 50.69 18.01
C ALA A 629 46.94 51.35 19.05
N ASP A 630 46.68 52.65 19.28
CA ASP A 630 47.06 53.43 20.46
C ASP A 630 46.48 52.83 21.75
N LEU A 631 47.26 52.84 22.84
CA LEU A 631 46.90 52.31 24.15
C LEU A 631 45.72 53.09 24.77
N VAL A 632 44.49 52.60 24.59
CA VAL A 632 43.34 53.01 25.41
C VAL A 632 43.37 52.15 26.69
N GLN A 633 43.53 52.76 27.85
CA GLN A 633 43.43 52.08 29.15
C GLN A 633 41.97 51.85 29.51
N GLU A 634 41.48 50.63 29.30
CA GLU A 634 40.27 50.11 29.94
C GLU A 634 40.61 49.40 31.27
N PRO A 635 39.65 49.28 32.21
CA PRO A 635 39.93 48.96 33.61
C PRO A 635 40.51 47.55 33.79
N ARG A 636 41.70 47.48 34.39
CA ARG A 636 42.38 46.22 34.77
C ARG A 636 41.62 45.51 35.89
N ILE A 637 41.60 44.17 35.87
CA ILE A 637 41.01 43.40 36.97
C ILE A 637 41.93 43.51 38.20
N THR A 638 41.50 44.24 39.22
CA THR A 638 42.32 44.50 40.42
C THR A 638 42.23 43.38 41.45
N GLN A 639 43.25 43.31 42.31
CA GLN A 639 43.32 42.39 43.46
C GLN A 639 42.10 42.51 44.40
N GLN A 640 41.50 43.71 44.49
CA GLN A 640 40.33 43.98 45.31
C GLN A 640 39.05 43.33 44.75
N THR A 641 38.91 43.33 43.41
CA THR A 641 37.80 42.69 42.69
C THR A 641 37.79 41.17 42.84
N VAL A 642 38.97 40.52 42.88
CA VAL A 642 39.09 39.07 43.05
C VAL A 642 38.70 38.61 44.46
N VAL A 643 39.01 39.42 45.48
CA VAL A 643 38.72 39.10 46.89
C VAL A 643 37.24 39.30 47.21
N GLU A 644 36.60 40.37 46.74
CA GLU A 644 35.16 40.62 46.96
C GLU A 644 34.24 39.55 46.36
N GLU A 645 34.69 38.91 45.27
CA GLU A 645 33.90 37.93 44.54
C GLU A 645 33.93 36.52 45.18
N LEU A 646 34.99 36.21 45.92
CA LEU A 646 35.28 34.87 46.46
C LEU A 646 35.21 34.81 47.99
N GLU A 647 34.80 35.89 48.65
CA GLU A 647 34.54 35.93 50.10
C GLU A 647 33.13 35.44 50.46
N ASP A 648 33.08 34.38 51.26
CA ASP A 648 31.97 34.04 52.16
C ASP A 648 32.31 34.61 53.55
N MET A 649 31.38 35.35 54.17
CA MET A 649 31.54 35.88 55.52
C MET A 649 31.02 34.85 56.54
N GLU A 650 31.87 34.00 57.09
CA GLU A 650 31.48 33.20 58.26
C GLU A 650 31.69 33.98 59.56
N THR A 651 30.69 34.03 60.45
CA THR A 651 30.96 34.26 61.89
C THR A 651 29.83 33.81 62.87
N GLU A 652 30.29 33.05 63.87
CA GLU A 652 29.85 32.85 65.28
C GLU A 652 28.43 32.32 65.63
N GLU A 653 28.42 31.16 66.32
CA GLU A 653 27.25 30.59 67.02
C GLU A 653 26.97 31.33 68.35
N GLN A 654 25.75 31.84 68.53
CA GLN A 654 25.24 32.30 69.83
C GLN A 654 24.14 31.35 70.36
N ILE A 655 24.14 31.15 71.68
CA ILE A 655 23.20 30.31 72.44
C ILE A 655 21.86 31.05 72.62
N PRO A 656 20.69 30.39 72.54
CA PRO A 656 19.37 31.02 72.70
C PRO A 656 19.19 31.81 73.99
N ASP A 657 18.63 33.02 73.89
CA ASP A 657 18.16 33.84 75.03
C ASP A 657 16.77 33.33 75.48
N GLU A 658 16.64 32.90 76.74
CA GLU A 658 15.43 32.25 77.30
C GLU A 658 14.17 33.15 77.31
N ASN A 659 14.30 34.47 77.10
CA ASN A 659 13.18 35.41 77.10
C ASN A 659 12.61 35.76 75.71
N LYS A 660 13.15 35.20 74.62
CA LYS A 660 12.67 35.46 73.24
C LYS A 660 12.22 34.19 72.54
N GLU A 661 11.14 34.30 71.76
CA GLU A 661 10.65 33.21 70.91
C GLU A 661 11.71 32.81 69.87
N CYS A 662 11.80 31.51 69.59
CA CYS A 662 12.84 30.92 68.75
C CYS A 662 12.33 30.64 67.34
N ILE A 663 13.04 31.14 66.32
CA ILE A 663 12.73 30.91 64.91
C ILE A 663 13.88 30.17 64.23
N LEU A 664 13.55 29.13 63.47
CA LEU A 664 14.49 28.43 62.60
C LEU A 664 14.34 28.90 61.15
N ILE A 665 15.42 29.37 60.54
CA ILE A 665 15.52 29.72 59.11
C ILE A 665 16.23 28.58 58.38
N ILE A 666 15.61 28.08 57.32
CA ILE A 666 16.15 27.04 56.45
C ILE A 666 16.12 27.59 55.02
N ASP A 667 17.27 27.88 54.45
CA ASP A 667 17.43 28.38 53.08
C ASP A 667 18.84 27.98 52.62
N ASP A 668 19.06 27.66 51.35
CA ASP A 668 20.38 27.25 50.86
C ASP A 668 21.27 28.43 50.49
N ASN A 669 20.66 29.56 50.15
CA ASN A 669 21.36 30.80 49.85
C ASN A 669 21.79 31.53 51.14
N ALA A 670 23.10 31.65 51.35
CA ALA A 670 23.69 32.33 52.50
C ALA A 670 23.26 33.80 52.62
N ASP A 671 23.23 34.55 51.52
CA ASP A 671 22.84 35.96 51.51
C ASP A 671 21.36 36.12 51.93
N VAL A 672 20.48 35.20 51.51
CA VAL A 672 19.06 35.22 51.91
C VAL A 672 18.90 34.86 53.38
N ARG A 673 19.62 33.83 53.87
CA ARG A 673 19.65 33.51 55.31
C ARG A 673 20.09 34.70 56.14
N ASP A 674 21.20 35.32 55.78
CA ASP A 674 21.77 36.47 56.47
C ASP A 674 20.82 37.68 56.46
N TYR A 675 20.19 37.93 55.32
CA TYR A 675 19.19 38.99 55.21
C TYR A 675 17.99 38.73 56.13
N VAL A 676 17.38 37.54 56.10
CA VAL A 676 16.23 37.21 56.95
C VAL A 676 16.62 37.20 58.43
N LYS A 677 17.79 36.67 58.78
CA LYS A 677 18.37 36.76 60.14
C LYS A 677 18.50 38.20 60.59
N SER A 678 19.00 39.09 59.73
CA SER A 678 19.16 40.51 60.04
C SER A 678 17.83 41.22 60.32
N LEU A 679 16.72 40.74 59.77
CA LEU A 679 15.37 41.24 60.02
C LEU A 679 14.78 40.73 61.35
N LEU A 680 15.14 39.52 61.78
CA LEU A 680 14.52 38.84 62.92
C LEU A 680 15.32 38.95 64.22
N LYS A 681 16.65 39.12 64.14
CA LYS A 681 17.57 39.05 65.30
C LYS A 681 17.29 40.06 66.42
N GLU A 682 16.55 41.14 66.14
CA GLU A 682 16.19 42.13 67.17
C GLU A 682 15.05 41.62 68.07
N GLU A 683 14.02 40.99 67.50
CA GLU A 683 12.80 40.55 68.20
C GLU A 683 12.85 39.06 68.63
N TYR A 684 13.63 38.22 67.92
CA TYR A 684 13.61 36.77 68.08
C TYR A 684 15.02 36.17 68.21
N THR A 685 15.09 34.98 68.80
CA THR A 685 16.28 34.13 68.71
C THR A 685 16.26 33.38 67.38
N VAL A 686 17.31 33.50 66.57
CA VAL A 686 17.34 32.94 65.20
C VAL A 686 18.34 31.80 65.10
N ILE A 687 17.88 30.63 64.66
CA ILE A 687 18.70 29.47 64.33
C ILE A 687 18.71 29.31 62.81
N GLU A 688 19.84 28.98 62.21
CA GLU A 688 19.99 28.86 60.76
C GLU A 688 20.33 27.43 60.33
N ALA A 689 19.86 27.01 59.15
CA ALA A 689 20.23 25.76 58.53
C ALA A 689 20.39 25.95 57.00
N PRO A 690 21.44 25.38 56.39
CA PRO A 690 21.69 25.54 54.95
C PRO A 690 20.86 24.58 54.07
N ASP A 691 20.15 23.61 54.64
CA ASP A 691 19.34 22.65 53.87
C ASP A 691 18.24 22.03 54.74
N GLY A 692 17.25 21.38 54.10
CA GLY A 692 16.11 20.76 54.78
C GLY A 692 16.48 19.64 55.75
N ARG A 693 17.58 18.91 55.52
CA ARG A 693 18.03 17.83 56.41
C ARG A 693 18.68 18.38 57.67
N ALA A 694 19.53 19.40 57.54
CA ALA A 694 20.10 20.13 58.67
C ALA A 694 19.00 20.86 59.45
N GLY A 695 18.04 21.46 58.74
CA GLY A 695 16.87 22.11 59.30
C GLY A 695 16.00 21.16 60.14
N LEU A 696 15.64 19.99 59.60
CA LEU A 696 14.88 18.96 60.32
C LEU A 696 15.58 18.51 61.61
N LYS A 697 16.91 18.29 61.56
CA LYS A 697 17.70 17.93 62.75
C LYS A 697 17.67 19.04 63.81
N LYS A 698 17.84 20.30 63.40
CA LYS A 698 17.78 21.44 64.33
C LYS A 698 16.37 21.66 64.89
N ALA A 699 15.33 21.46 64.08
CA ALA A 699 13.94 21.55 64.52
C ALA A 699 13.60 20.52 65.62
N MET A 700 14.08 19.27 65.49
CA MET A 700 13.90 18.25 66.53
C MET A 700 14.71 18.55 67.79
N LYS A 701 15.91 19.13 67.66
CA LYS A 701 16.80 19.42 68.79
C LYS A 701 16.32 20.62 69.61
N TYR A 702 15.86 21.68 68.95
CA TYR A 702 15.58 22.97 69.58
C TYR A 702 14.08 23.30 69.70
N VAL A 703 13.21 22.58 68.99
CA VAL A 703 11.73 22.76 68.98
C VAL A 703 11.35 24.25 68.85
N PRO A 704 11.70 24.91 67.74
CA PRO A 704 11.44 26.33 67.55
C PRO A 704 9.94 26.66 67.57
N ASP A 705 9.60 27.90 67.91
CA ASP A 705 8.23 28.42 67.92
C ASP A 705 7.67 28.63 66.51
N ALA A 706 8.53 28.82 65.50
CA ALA A 706 8.18 28.85 64.09
C ALA A 706 9.37 28.47 63.19
N ILE A 707 9.07 27.99 61.98
CA ILE A 707 10.08 27.64 60.96
C ILE A 707 9.81 28.45 59.68
N ILE A 708 10.83 29.11 59.16
CA ILE A 708 10.84 29.72 57.82
C ILE A 708 11.70 28.83 56.94
N CYS A 709 11.14 28.28 55.87
CA CYS A 709 11.81 27.30 55.02
C CYS A 709 11.69 27.68 53.54
N ASP A 710 12.79 27.72 52.81
CA ASP A 710 12.75 27.83 51.35
C ASP A 710 12.21 26.55 50.71
N VAL A 711 11.53 26.67 49.58
CA VAL A 711 11.00 25.52 48.83
C VAL A 711 12.09 24.85 48.00
N MET A 712 12.93 25.64 47.34
CA MET A 712 13.93 25.15 46.40
C MET A 712 15.28 25.05 47.10
N MET A 713 15.55 23.91 47.73
CA MET A 713 16.83 23.64 48.40
C MET A 713 17.38 22.27 48.01
N PRO A 714 18.71 22.09 47.95
CA PRO A 714 19.34 20.79 47.72
C PRO A 714 19.23 19.84 48.92
N VAL A 715 19.55 18.56 48.68
CA VAL A 715 19.53 17.45 49.64
C VAL A 715 18.12 17.04 50.09
N MET A 716 17.29 18.00 50.50
CA MET A 716 15.90 17.83 50.87
C MET A 716 15.15 19.12 50.55
N ASP A 717 14.20 19.04 49.63
CA ASP A 717 13.38 20.19 49.24
C ASP A 717 12.48 20.66 50.39
N GLY A 718 12.05 21.92 50.35
CA GLY A 718 11.28 22.53 51.44
C GLY A 718 9.89 21.93 51.66
N LEU A 719 9.28 21.35 50.62
CA LEU A 719 7.98 20.67 50.73
C LEU A 719 8.14 19.32 51.43
N GLU A 720 9.19 18.57 51.09
CA GLU A 720 9.57 17.32 51.73
C GLU A 720 9.99 17.57 53.19
N CYS A 721 10.75 18.63 53.44
CA CYS A 721 11.12 19.08 54.78
C CYS A 721 9.86 19.40 55.61
N CYS A 722 8.94 20.22 55.08
CA CYS A 722 7.68 20.56 55.72
C CYS A 722 6.84 19.30 56.03
N ARG A 723 6.70 18.39 55.07
CA ARG A 723 5.95 17.14 55.27
C ARG A 723 6.55 16.29 56.40
N LYS A 724 7.87 16.17 56.46
CA LYS A 724 8.58 15.44 57.52
C LYS A 724 8.39 16.12 58.88
N LEU A 725 8.53 17.44 58.94
CA LEU A 725 8.26 18.23 60.15
C LEU A 725 6.83 18.03 60.66
N LYS A 726 5.85 17.95 59.76
CA LYS A 726 4.43 17.76 60.08
C LYS A 726 4.02 16.32 60.41
N THR A 727 4.83 15.33 60.05
CA THR A 727 4.57 13.90 60.35
C THR A 727 5.21 13.45 61.66
N GLU A 728 6.27 14.12 62.11
CA GLU A 728 7.01 13.77 63.33
C GLU A 728 6.33 14.32 64.60
N LEU A 729 6.17 13.49 65.64
CA LEU A 729 5.38 13.85 66.84
C LEU A 729 5.95 15.08 67.56
N GLN A 730 7.28 15.21 67.57
CA GLN A 730 7.99 16.29 68.27
C GLN A 730 7.91 17.65 67.55
N THR A 731 7.68 17.67 66.24
CA THR A 731 7.73 18.91 65.43
C THR A 731 6.42 19.24 64.72
N SER A 732 5.44 18.33 64.71
CA SER A 732 4.21 18.48 63.92
C SER A 732 3.35 19.68 64.30
N HIS A 733 3.44 20.10 65.56
CA HIS A 733 2.74 21.26 66.09
C HIS A 733 3.43 22.59 65.76
N ILE A 734 4.68 22.59 65.29
CA ILE A 734 5.41 23.82 65.00
C ILE A 734 4.86 24.43 63.70
N PRO A 735 4.49 25.72 63.68
CA PRO A 735 4.04 26.38 62.46
C PRO A 735 5.18 26.56 61.45
N VAL A 736 4.94 26.22 60.18
CA VAL A 736 5.91 26.30 59.08
C VAL A 736 5.45 27.32 58.04
N MET A 737 6.33 28.27 57.72
CA MET A 737 6.17 29.25 56.64
C MET A 737 7.13 28.94 55.49
N LEU A 738 6.59 28.74 54.30
CA LEU A 738 7.39 28.47 53.09
C LEU A 738 7.75 29.76 52.33
N LEU A 739 9.00 29.88 51.87
CA LEU A 739 9.43 30.88 50.90
C LEU A 739 9.50 30.22 49.51
N THR A 740 8.92 30.80 48.47
CA THR A 740 8.87 30.19 47.11
C THR A 740 9.15 31.19 45.99
N ALA A 741 9.87 30.80 44.94
CA ALA A 741 10.08 31.64 43.75
C ALA A 741 8.90 31.63 42.76
N CYS A 742 7.90 30.77 42.93
CA CYS A 742 6.84 30.54 41.93
C CYS A 742 5.51 31.19 42.31
N SER A 743 4.90 31.90 41.37
CA SER A 743 3.61 32.60 41.54
C SER A 743 2.38 31.76 41.16
N LEU A 744 2.57 30.54 40.64
CA LEU A 744 1.51 29.64 40.15
C LEU A 744 0.73 28.98 41.31
N ASP A 745 -0.58 28.88 41.12
CA ASP A 745 -1.50 28.33 42.14
C ASP A 745 -1.25 26.83 42.44
N GLU A 746 -0.67 26.07 41.50
CA GLU A 746 -0.37 24.64 41.67
C GLU A 746 0.66 24.34 42.77
N GLN A 747 1.75 25.12 42.87
CA GLN A 747 2.72 24.95 43.96
C GLN A 747 2.19 25.44 45.30
N ARG A 748 1.27 26.41 45.31
CA ARG A 748 0.57 26.84 46.53
C ARG A 748 -0.36 25.75 47.05
N ILE A 749 -1.05 25.04 46.16
CA ILE A 749 -1.88 23.87 46.50
C ILE A 749 -1.00 22.79 47.14
N GLN A 750 0.13 22.45 46.52
CA GLN A 750 1.07 21.45 47.08
C GLN A 750 1.66 21.86 48.44
N GLY A 751 1.94 23.15 48.64
CA GLY A 751 2.39 23.69 49.92
C GLY A 751 1.36 23.55 51.05
N PHE A 752 0.07 23.71 50.76
CA PHE A 752 -0.98 23.45 51.76
C PHE A 752 -1.20 21.94 51.97
N GLU A 753 -1.11 21.12 50.91
CA GLU A 753 -1.23 19.67 51.01
C GLU A 753 -0.11 19.04 51.85
N CYS A 754 1.10 19.64 51.86
CA CYS A 754 2.20 19.19 52.72
C CYS A 754 2.12 19.69 54.18
N GLY A 755 1.06 20.44 54.52
CA GLY A 755 0.76 20.90 55.86
C GLY A 755 1.41 22.22 56.27
N ALA A 756 1.92 23.03 55.34
CA ALA A 756 2.47 24.35 55.67
C ALA A 756 1.37 25.32 56.12
N ASP A 757 1.67 26.15 57.11
CA ASP A 757 0.71 27.07 57.72
C ASP A 757 0.69 28.45 57.02
N SER A 758 1.78 28.82 56.35
CA SER A 758 1.86 30.04 55.55
C SER A 758 2.86 29.90 54.39
N TYR A 759 2.76 30.78 53.41
CA TYR A 759 3.74 30.86 52.31
C TYR A 759 3.98 32.32 51.90
N ILE A 760 5.17 32.63 51.36
CA ILE A 760 5.52 33.96 50.83
C ILE A 760 6.34 33.79 49.54
N SER A 761 5.98 34.55 48.50
CA SER A 761 6.74 34.53 47.24
C SER A 761 8.00 35.40 47.32
N LYS A 762 9.15 34.86 46.86
CA LYS A 762 10.39 35.58 46.55
C LYS A 762 10.25 36.29 45.18
N PRO A 763 10.66 37.56 45.02
CA PRO A 763 11.17 38.46 46.05
C PRO A 763 10.06 38.89 47.02
N PHE A 764 10.35 38.88 48.31
CA PHE A 764 9.37 39.15 49.36
C PHE A 764 9.53 40.54 49.97
N ASN A 765 8.41 41.10 50.41
CA ASN A 765 8.41 42.33 51.20
C ASN A 765 8.75 42.00 52.67
N SER A 766 9.79 42.63 53.22
CA SER A 766 10.24 42.40 54.59
C SER A 766 9.16 42.67 55.64
N LYS A 767 8.33 43.71 55.47
CA LYS A 767 7.20 44.00 56.37
C LYS A 767 6.13 42.91 56.29
N LEU A 768 5.86 42.39 55.10
CA LEU A 768 4.88 41.31 54.91
C LEU A 768 5.35 40.02 55.59
N LEU A 769 6.65 39.70 55.49
CA LEU A 769 7.25 38.55 56.16
C LEU A 769 7.06 38.63 57.68
N LEU A 770 7.42 39.75 58.29
CA LEU A 770 7.28 39.96 59.73
C LEU A 770 5.82 39.88 60.20
N VAL A 771 4.89 40.53 59.49
CA VAL A 771 3.46 40.51 59.85
C VAL A 771 2.86 39.10 59.72
N ARG A 772 3.19 38.36 58.66
CA ARG A 772 2.70 36.99 58.50
C ARG A 772 3.24 36.06 59.56
N LEU A 773 4.51 36.21 59.92
CA LEU A 773 5.15 35.38 60.93
C LEU A 773 4.50 35.59 62.30
N ARG A 774 4.25 36.85 62.67
CA ARG A 774 3.54 37.19 63.91
C ARG A 774 2.13 36.59 63.95
N ASN A 775 1.34 36.76 62.89
CA ASN A 775 -0.02 36.21 62.81
C ASN A 775 -0.05 34.67 62.88
N LEU A 776 0.97 34.02 62.29
CA LEU A 776 1.11 32.57 62.31
C LEU A 776 1.28 32.05 63.75
N MET A 777 2.16 32.71 64.49
CA MET A 777 2.45 32.38 65.89
C MET A 777 1.24 32.65 66.80
N ASP A 778 0.54 33.78 66.61
CA ASP A 778 -0.64 34.13 67.40
C ASP A 778 -1.81 33.14 67.21
N ASN A 779 -2.05 32.68 65.98
CA ASN A 779 -3.08 31.69 65.68
C ASN A 779 -2.78 30.33 66.33
N HIS A 780 -1.51 29.92 66.33
CA HIS A 780 -1.11 28.69 67.00
C HIS A 780 -1.30 28.76 68.53
N LYS A 781 -1.03 29.93 69.15
CA LYS A 781 -1.29 30.17 70.58
C LYS A 781 -2.79 30.04 70.94
N ARG A 782 -3.69 30.57 70.09
CA ARG A 782 -5.14 30.47 70.30
C ARG A 782 -5.66 29.04 70.22
N LEU A 783 -5.12 28.22 69.31
CA LEU A 783 -5.52 26.82 69.16
C LEU A 783 -5.14 25.97 70.38
N LYS A 784 -3.95 26.21 70.97
CA LYS A 784 -3.56 25.61 72.26
C LYS A 784 -4.54 25.93 73.40
N GLN A 785 -5.16 27.11 73.38
CA GLN A 785 -6.14 27.51 74.41
C GLN A 785 -7.53 26.85 74.24
N PHE A 786 -7.91 26.39 73.04
CA PHE A 786 -9.24 25.83 72.75
C PHE A 786 -9.42 24.36 73.22
N PHE A 787 -8.32 23.61 73.39
CA PHE A 787 -8.30 22.22 73.86
C PHE A 787 -7.70 22.06 75.27
N GLY A 788 -7.34 23.17 75.93
CA GLY A 788 -6.82 23.19 77.30
C GLY A 788 -7.92 23.16 78.37
N ASP A 789 -7.57 22.62 79.54
CA ASP A 789 -8.45 22.41 80.68
C ASP A 789 -9.08 23.69 81.24
N LYS A 790 -10.23 23.54 81.91
CA LYS A 790 -11.14 24.59 82.41
C LYS A 790 -10.46 25.61 83.34
N THR A 791 -9.73 26.61 82.84
CA THR A 791 -9.60 27.92 83.51
C THR A 791 -8.99 28.98 82.59
N THR A 792 -9.49 30.22 82.73
CA THR A 792 -9.03 31.48 82.11
C THR A 792 -9.44 31.75 80.65
N LEU A 793 -10.69 32.22 80.49
CA LEU A 793 -11.18 32.91 79.29
C LEU A 793 -10.65 34.35 79.24
N SER A 794 -9.73 34.66 78.32
CA SER A 794 -9.51 36.04 77.85
C SER A 794 -10.38 36.30 76.62
N LYS A 795 -11.17 37.37 76.72
CA LYS A 795 -12.10 37.92 75.72
C LYS A 795 -11.43 38.12 74.35
N GLU A 796 -11.95 37.47 73.29
CA GLU A 796 -12.72 38.13 72.21
C GLU A 796 -13.00 37.21 71.00
N SER A 797 -14.13 37.53 70.34
CA SER A 797 -14.65 37.10 69.03
C SER A 797 -15.24 35.68 68.85
N VAL A 798 -16.22 35.30 69.68
CA VAL A 798 -17.35 34.44 69.24
C VAL A 798 -18.64 35.07 69.78
N SER A 799 -19.66 35.23 68.91
CA SER A 799 -21.00 35.72 69.28
C SER A 799 -21.63 34.86 70.37
N ASP A 800 -22.19 35.47 71.43
CA ASP A 800 -22.88 34.76 72.53
C ASP A 800 -24.03 33.86 72.04
N VAL A 801 -24.59 34.18 70.87
CA VAL A 801 -25.65 33.40 70.21
C VAL A 801 -25.12 32.07 69.64
N ASP A 802 -23.85 32.02 69.22
CA ASP A 802 -23.24 30.82 68.66
C ASP A 802 -22.70 29.87 69.74
N LYS A 803 -22.27 30.40 70.89
CA LYS A 803 -22.00 29.56 72.09
C LYS A 803 -23.27 28.85 72.55
N GLY A 804 -24.36 29.59 72.75
CA GLY A 804 -25.65 29.00 73.14
C GLY A 804 -26.29 28.08 72.10
N PHE A 805 -25.85 28.14 70.84
CA PHE A 805 -26.25 27.18 69.80
C PHE A 805 -25.46 25.87 69.90
N VAL A 806 -24.13 25.96 70.08
CA VAL A 806 -23.24 24.79 70.21
C VAL A 806 -23.50 24.03 71.51
N ASP A 807 -23.71 24.74 72.62
CA ASP A 807 -24.00 24.11 73.92
C ASP A 807 -25.33 23.34 73.88
N ARG A 808 -26.39 23.93 73.30
CA ARG A 808 -27.67 23.23 73.11
C ARG A 808 -27.57 22.03 72.17
N PHE A 809 -26.79 22.13 71.09
CA PHE A 809 -26.55 20.99 70.18
C PHE A 809 -25.83 19.85 70.90
N ARG A 810 -24.84 20.19 71.74
CA ARG A 810 -24.12 19.22 72.56
C ARG A 810 -25.03 18.53 73.57
N GLU A 811 -25.87 19.28 74.29
CA GLU A 811 -26.85 18.73 75.24
C GLU A 811 -27.82 17.76 74.55
N LEU A 812 -28.35 18.15 73.39
CA LEU A 812 -29.25 17.31 72.58
C LEU A 812 -28.61 15.99 72.13
N ILE A 813 -27.32 16.01 71.78
CA ILE A 813 -26.58 14.78 71.49
C ILE A 813 -26.46 13.94 72.76
N GLU A 814 -25.99 14.53 73.87
CA GLU A 814 -25.77 13.84 75.15
C GLU A 814 -27.06 13.16 75.67
N GLU A 815 -28.22 13.80 75.54
CA GLU A 815 -29.53 13.25 75.95
C GLU A 815 -30.02 12.07 75.10
N ASN A 816 -29.61 11.98 73.83
CA ASN A 816 -30.11 10.99 72.87
C ASN A 816 -29.01 10.01 72.40
N LEU A 817 -27.90 9.89 73.15
CA LEU A 817 -26.76 9.05 72.77
C LEU A 817 -27.12 7.57 72.56
N ALA A 818 -28.03 7.04 73.39
CA ALA A 818 -28.42 5.63 73.38
C ALA A 818 -29.36 5.23 72.22
N ASP A 819 -29.96 6.20 71.53
CA ASP A 819 -30.90 5.95 70.44
C ASP A 819 -30.17 5.64 69.12
N SER A 820 -30.16 4.37 68.70
CA SER A 820 -29.46 3.96 67.47
C SER A 820 -30.05 4.56 66.19
N GLU A 821 -31.30 5.02 66.20
CA GLU A 821 -32.00 5.59 65.04
C GLU A 821 -31.90 7.11 64.96
N LEU A 822 -31.18 7.76 65.90
CA LEU A 822 -31.03 9.22 65.94
C LEU A 822 -30.51 9.78 64.61
N SER A 823 -31.36 10.52 63.90
CA SER A 823 -31.05 11.09 62.59
C SER A 823 -30.74 12.59 62.66
N VAL A 824 -30.10 13.11 61.59
CA VAL A 824 -29.89 14.56 61.43
C VAL A 824 -31.21 15.31 61.24
N GLU A 825 -32.23 14.65 60.68
CA GLU A 825 -33.60 15.18 60.63
C GLU A 825 -34.16 15.40 62.05
N ASP A 826 -33.97 14.45 62.97
CA ASP A 826 -34.48 14.56 64.35
C ASP A 826 -33.79 15.67 65.13
N LEU A 827 -32.45 15.74 65.04
CA LEU A 827 -31.67 16.82 65.64
C LEU A 827 -32.04 18.18 65.05
N GLY A 828 -32.30 18.24 63.74
CA GLY A 828 -32.79 19.44 63.06
C GLY A 828 -34.14 19.88 63.63
N SER A 829 -35.11 18.96 63.70
CA SER A 829 -36.45 19.25 64.20
C SER A 829 -36.46 19.75 65.65
N LYS A 830 -35.67 19.15 66.55
CA LYS A 830 -35.55 19.56 67.96
C LYS A 830 -34.83 20.91 68.13
N MET A 831 -33.97 21.29 67.18
CA MET A 831 -33.32 22.60 67.14
C MET A 831 -34.10 23.68 66.36
N GLY A 832 -35.25 23.33 65.78
CA GLY A 832 -36.03 24.24 64.94
C GLY A 832 -35.38 24.59 63.59
N LEU A 833 -34.50 23.72 63.08
CA LEU A 833 -33.76 23.90 61.83
C LEU A 833 -34.03 22.78 60.84
N SER A 834 -34.04 23.09 59.54
CA SER A 834 -33.99 22.03 58.53
C SER A 834 -32.66 21.28 58.56
N ARG A 835 -32.65 20.00 58.13
CA ARG A 835 -31.45 19.16 58.06
C ARG A 835 -30.26 19.86 57.37
N VAL A 836 -30.52 20.56 56.27
CA VAL A 836 -29.47 21.25 55.48
C VAL A 836 -28.91 22.46 56.24
N GLN A 837 -29.76 23.21 56.96
CA GLN A 837 -29.33 24.37 57.75
C GLN A 837 -28.52 23.95 58.98
N LEU A 838 -28.94 22.90 59.70
CA LEU A 838 -28.19 22.35 60.82
C LEU A 838 -26.80 21.88 60.37
N TYR A 839 -26.76 21.14 59.26
CA TYR A 839 -25.50 20.64 58.69
C TYR A 839 -24.53 21.76 58.34
N ARG A 840 -24.98 22.81 57.64
CA ARG A 840 -24.11 23.94 57.26
C ARG A 840 -23.63 24.72 58.47
N LYS A 841 -24.49 24.95 59.47
CA LYS A 841 -24.14 25.75 60.65
C LYS A 841 -23.14 25.02 61.54
N ILE A 842 -23.31 23.72 61.77
CA ILE A 842 -22.36 22.89 62.54
C ILE A 842 -21.02 22.74 61.83
N LYS A 843 -21.04 22.51 60.51
CA LYS A 843 -19.81 22.40 59.72
C LYS A 843 -19.03 23.71 59.69
N ALA A 844 -19.69 24.86 59.61
CA ALA A 844 -19.04 26.17 59.62
C ALA A 844 -18.40 26.52 60.98
N LEU A 845 -19.01 26.09 62.08
CA LEU A 845 -18.53 26.40 63.43
C LEU A 845 -17.48 25.40 63.95
N THR A 846 -17.49 24.15 63.47
CA THR A 846 -16.67 23.06 64.03
C THR A 846 -15.81 22.33 63.00
N ASN A 847 -15.98 22.58 61.70
CA ASN A 847 -15.44 21.80 60.58
C ASN A 847 -15.89 20.33 60.49
N TYR A 848 -16.70 19.83 61.43
CA TYR A 848 -17.24 18.46 61.41
C TYR A 848 -18.71 18.43 60.97
N SER A 849 -19.15 17.28 60.45
CA SER A 849 -20.57 17.05 60.18
C SER A 849 -21.34 16.65 61.46
N PRO A 850 -22.67 16.90 61.54
CA PRO A 850 -23.49 16.48 62.68
C PRO A 850 -23.38 14.98 63.00
N ASN A 851 -23.36 14.11 61.98
CA ASN A 851 -23.22 12.67 62.17
C ASN A 851 -21.86 12.26 62.73
N GLU A 852 -20.78 12.95 62.32
CA GLU A 852 -19.45 12.73 62.88
C GLU A 852 -19.39 13.15 64.35
N LEU A 853 -20.04 14.26 64.72
CA LEU A 853 -20.08 14.71 66.10
C LEU A 853 -20.89 13.77 67.00
N VAL A 854 -22.04 13.25 66.55
CA VAL A 854 -22.79 12.20 67.26
C VAL A 854 -21.93 10.96 67.46
N ARG A 855 -21.24 10.51 66.40
CA ARG A 855 -20.34 9.35 66.46
C ARG A 855 -19.21 9.56 67.47
N ILE A 856 -18.56 10.73 67.44
CA ILE A 856 -17.48 11.09 68.38
C ILE A 856 -18.01 11.11 69.82
N ALA A 857 -19.19 11.67 70.06
CA ALA A 857 -19.80 11.70 71.39
C ALA A 857 -20.11 10.28 71.91
N ARG A 858 -20.66 9.41 71.08
CA ARG A 858 -20.89 7.98 71.41
C ARG A 858 -19.58 7.25 71.73
N LEU A 859 -18.52 7.48 70.95
CA LEU A 859 -17.19 6.89 71.18
C LEU A 859 -16.56 7.36 72.49
N LYS A 860 -16.67 8.66 72.82
CA LYS A 860 -16.18 9.20 74.10
C LYS A 860 -16.97 8.65 75.30
N LYS A 861 -18.29 8.52 75.18
CA LYS A 861 -19.12 7.90 76.21
C LYS A 861 -18.79 6.41 76.38
N ALA A 862 -18.55 5.70 75.28
CA ALA A 862 -18.13 4.30 75.31
C ALA A 862 -16.77 4.12 75.99
N ALA A 863 -15.80 5.00 75.72
CA ALA A 863 -14.50 5.00 76.41
C ALA A 863 -14.67 5.20 77.93
N SER A 864 -15.57 6.10 78.36
CA SER A 864 -15.90 6.30 79.77
C SER A 864 -16.57 5.07 80.41
N LEU A 865 -17.49 4.38 79.71
CA LEU A 865 -18.13 3.15 80.19
C LEU A 865 -17.17 1.96 80.22
N LEU A 866 -16.26 1.85 79.25
CA LEU A 866 -15.17 0.86 79.24
C LEU A 866 -14.19 1.06 80.41
N ALA A 867 -14.00 2.31 80.84
CA ALA A 867 -13.15 2.63 81.99
C ALA A 867 -13.86 2.44 83.35
N SER A 868 -15.19 2.56 83.43
CA SER A 868 -15.94 2.63 84.69
C SER A 868 -16.90 1.47 84.98
N SER A 869 -17.19 0.58 84.03
CA SER A 869 -18.13 -0.54 84.19
C SER A 869 -17.48 -1.92 83.95
N GLU A 870 -18.16 -3.00 84.36
CA GLU A 870 -17.81 -4.41 84.06
C GLU A 870 -18.62 -4.99 82.87
N LYS A 871 -19.30 -4.13 82.11
CA LYS A 871 -20.11 -4.54 80.96
C LYS A 871 -19.22 -5.05 79.82
N THR A 872 -19.74 -5.99 79.05
CA THR A 872 -19.06 -6.51 77.85
C THR A 872 -19.01 -5.44 76.75
N ILE A 873 -18.05 -5.55 75.83
CA ILE A 873 -17.92 -4.62 74.67
C ILE A 873 -19.22 -4.58 73.86
N SER A 874 -19.91 -5.73 73.73
CA SER A 874 -21.20 -5.81 73.03
C SER A 874 -22.30 -5.04 73.77
N GLU A 875 -22.39 -5.14 75.10
CA GLU A 875 -23.37 -4.38 75.88
C GLU A 875 -23.13 -2.87 75.79
N ILE A 876 -21.88 -2.42 75.91
CA ILE A 876 -21.50 -1.00 75.79
C ILE A 876 -21.82 -0.47 74.39
N THR A 877 -21.57 -1.27 73.35
CA THR A 877 -21.89 -0.93 71.96
C THR A 877 -23.36 -0.54 71.82
N TYR A 878 -24.27 -1.39 72.30
CA TYR A 878 -25.70 -1.13 72.19
C TYR A 878 -26.15 0.01 73.12
N GLU A 879 -25.56 0.13 74.32
CA GLU A 879 -25.88 1.20 75.28
C GLU A 879 -25.51 2.59 74.79
N VAL A 880 -24.44 2.72 74.00
CA VAL A 880 -24.06 4.00 73.38
C VAL A 880 -24.69 4.20 71.99
N GLY A 881 -25.69 3.39 71.61
CA GLY A 881 -26.48 3.59 70.40
C GLY A 881 -25.79 3.19 69.09
N PHE A 882 -24.82 2.27 69.11
CA PHE A 882 -24.30 1.66 67.89
C PHE A 882 -25.13 0.43 67.50
N THR A 883 -25.40 0.28 66.20
CA THR A 883 -26.22 -0.83 65.67
C THR A 883 -25.47 -2.17 65.59
N SER A 884 -24.13 -2.15 65.61
CA SER A 884 -23.31 -3.37 65.49
C SER A 884 -21.96 -3.25 66.23
N PRO A 885 -21.54 -4.28 66.98
CA PRO A 885 -20.22 -4.34 67.64
C PRO A 885 -19.04 -4.29 66.67
N SER A 886 -19.20 -4.84 65.45
CA SER A 886 -18.15 -4.80 64.44
C SER A 886 -17.94 -3.39 63.87
N TYR A 887 -19.04 -2.63 63.71
CA TYR A 887 -18.98 -1.24 63.29
C TYR A 887 -18.40 -0.33 64.38
N PHE A 888 -18.82 -0.51 65.64
CA PHE A 888 -18.26 0.20 66.80
C PHE A 888 -16.75 0.00 66.92
N THR A 889 -16.27 -1.24 66.85
CA THR A 889 -14.84 -1.57 66.98
C THR A 889 -14.01 -0.87 65.91
N LYS A 890 -14.51 -0.82 64.66
CA LYS A 890 -13.85 -0.11 63.56
C LYS A 890 -13.76 1.39 63.84
N CYS A 891 -14.88 2.03 64.19
CA CYS A 891 -14.91 3.47 64.46
C CYS A 891 -14.10 3.85 65.70
N TYR A 892 -14.06 3.01 66.73
CA TYR A 892 -13.25 3.22 67.93
C TYR A 892 -11.75 3.19 67.60
N LYS A 893 -11.31 2.21 66.80
CA LYS A 893 -9.91 2.10 66.35
C LYS A 893 -9.50 3.26 65.43
N GLU A 894 -10.37 3.68 64.52
CA GLU A 894 -10.11 4.85 63.66
C GLU A 894 -9.97 6.14 64.47
N TYR A 895 -10.73 6.31 65.55
CA TYR A 895 -10.71 7.55 66.35
C TYR A 895 -9.62 7.59 67.42
N PHE A 896 -9.38 6.48 68.13
CA PHE A 896 -8.43 6.42 69.25
C PHE A 896 -7.07 5.78 68.87
N GLY A 897 -6.95 5.21 67.67
CA GLY A 897 -5.74 4.52 67.22
C GLY A 897 -5.55 3.10 67.80
N GLU A 898 -6.36 2.70 68.79
CA GLU A 898 -6.34 1.39 69.44
C GLU A 898 -7.74 0.74 69.47
N SER A 899 -7.83 -0.61 69.59
CA SER A 899 -9.14 -1.28 69.65
C SER A 899 -9.72 -1.31 71.08
N PRO A 900 -11.05 -1.38 71.25
CA PRO A 900 -11.68 -1.50 72.58
C PRO A 900 -11.15 -2.70 73.39
N THR A 901 -10.82 -3.79 72.70
CA THR A 901 -10.24 -5.01 73.31
C THR A 901 -8.82 -4.76 73.81
N ASP A 902 -8.02 -4.00 73.06
CA ASP A 902 -6.65 -3.65 73.48
C ASP A 902 -6.68 -2.68 74.68
N PHE A 903 -7.63 -1.74 74.70
CA PHE A 903 -7.86 -0.86 75.84
C PHE A 903 -8.20 -1.64 77.13
N LEU A 904 -9.09 -2.65 77.06
CA LEU A 904 -9.43 -3.49 78.22
C LEU A 904 -8.27 -4.39 78.68
N LYS A 905 -7.44 -4.91 77.77
CA LYS A 905 -6.23 -5.65 78.11
C LYS A 905 -5.19 -4.81 78.86
N ARG A 906 -5.19 -3.48 78.65
CA ARG A 906 -4.32 -2.54 79.37
C ARG A 906 -4.83 -2.21 80.79
N ARG A 907 -6.14 -2.40 81.05
CA ARG A 907 -6.77 -2.17 82.36
C ARG A 907 -6.65 -3.39 83.31
N GLY A 908 -6.47 -4.59 82.75
CA GLY A 908 -6.36 -5.86 83.47
C GLY A 908 -4.94 -6.24 83.81
#